data_AF-A0A7X6CLY2-F1
#
_entry.id   AF-A0A7X6CLY2-F1
#
_cell.length_a   1.000
_cell.length_b   1.000
_cell.length_c   1.000
_cell.angle_alpha   90.00
_cell.angle_beta   90.00
_cell.angle_gamma   90.00
#
_symmetry.space_group_name_H-M   'P 1'
#
loop_
_entity.id
_entity.type
_entity.pdbx_description
1 polymer ?
#
loop_
_entity_poly.entity_id
_entity_poly.type
_entity_poly.pdbx_seq_one_letter_code
_entity_poly.pdbx_strand_id
1 'polypeptide(L)'
;MGTAAAGNISLIGTGTGTLDGINIASNAAINREIFGAGGSVSLTADEMNLAAAIRGSGTLQLQPLTPSLGMTIGGIASSSSLNLNGSEIGNIAPGFAQIFAGGTNSSGPISFAGSVNFNAPTTVRSPVGTGTIDTAGFNIGGTNSLTLQAADKISVTNSTISPLSPALNFTVNSDADSSGGGAISLAQATINTNGGNIILGGGSNALTEPAQGNAANPKGVNIVNSNLNAGSGNISIRGVGINDRGANVESSNLQVSGTGNIAINGRASGNSGSSNTGVSLFDGPANTIIRAVNGNINIEGNTTSPQNDSKGVAISGVKLQTTGTGNIQVLGNSTGDAINGSGITIDQRLSAAGGNITVTGTSSSHIGVDIKSPIGITTAVETAGTGNIAITGTGRIDGVSLRGNAINNSRLQTQGTGNITVVGTGTFGQGIALRGGAINPGATGGSGTVRLQADKISFDPASRVNGTGLLEFLPLTSNLDLNIGTTTLGNTFSQINVGNLDTNGTITFRENATFNNPVTIQAPAAGGAINSAGFTIAGTGNATISMNADRSIVTGNITNPGRSIAINSNNGSIDTSAGTIDTISASGGGNIAITSAGDIAVNTVQSRAENTGTSGSIAIESTAGKITATGNVDASSRNAASGNDISIKASGSVRAQTVSAAAIGSGASGNAGGVTISSNTGTIAAGSIEAQSNRINGNAGTVNLNSAAGITAADISAFTDTATGNAGSAGAINLATTNGNILANNVFSSTRAASGNAGNAGRFLATATNGNIELANLHSGAYVFGTGTAGNAGTISAIAGGNVTVSGRVDATSFGTVSQGAPGDIALTAANVLSANSINTLQTDLLPTASASVRYGNITLTGNEIDLTGGTNRVIGTGTIALQPFAADRNITLGGAANSGTTNLDLSATDLAALRNGFSSIVLGRSDSSSTISLAGNVTFKDPVTVRSPATSGSIDTRSFTITGTDNATINLSAGGNIFTGNITNPGRSIAIESTGGSIDTSGSTLKTSSTNNNGGPINLTARTEINLGAIDTSTAANNSTANAGTLSIDAGSRNITLSGNINTS
;
A
#
# COMPACT_ATOMS: atom_id res chain seq x y z
N MET A 1 -52.35 -58.20 -47.63
CA MET A 1 -53.69 -58.16 -47.01
C MET A 1 -53.81 -56.84 -46.29
N GLY A 2 -54.74 -55.98 -46.75
CA GLY A 2 -54.80 -54.57 -46.35
C GLY A 2 -55.12 -54.39 -44.88
N THR A 3 -54.43 -53.45 -44.24
CA THR A 3 -54.71 -52.95 -42.90
C THR A 3 -56.04 -52.18 -42.94
N ALA A 4 -57.13 -52.80 -42.49
CA ALA A 4 -58.38 -52.08 -42.27
C ALA A 4 -58.16 -51.04 -41.15
N ALA A 5 -58.54 -49.78 -41.40
CA ALA A 5 -58.58 -48.75 -40.38
C ALA A 5 -59.70 -49.07 -39.38
N ALA A 6 -59.42 -49.01 -38.07
CA ALA A 6 -60.43 -49.13 -37.04
C ALA A 6 -61.29 -47.85 -36.96
N GLY A 7 -62.61 -47.98 -36.97
CA GLY A 7 -63.53 -46.87 -36.72
C GLY A 7 -63.56 -46.46 -35.25
N ASN A 8 -64.06 -45.25 -34.96
CA ASN A 8 -64.26 -44.77 -33.59
C ASN A 8 -65.54 -45.36 -32.99
N ILE A 9 -65.50 -45.72 -31.71
CA ILE A 9 -66.66 -46.17 -30.94
C ILE A 9 -67.04 -45.06 -29.95
N SER A 10 -68.28 -44.61 -30.00
CA SER A 10 -68.83 -43.60 -29.07
C SER A 10 -70.13 -44.11 -28.48
N LEU A 11 -70.16 -44.32 -27.16
CA LEU A 11 -71.33 -44.75 -26.41
C LEU A 11 -71.74 -43.63 -25.45
N ILE A 12 -73.02 -43.25 -25.49
CA ILE A 12 -73.61 -42.25 -24.59
C ILE A 12 -74.75 -42.92 -23.84
N GLY A 13 -74.63 -43.02 -22.53
CA GLY A 13 -75.60 -43.61 -21.63
C GLY A 13 -76.28 -42.55 -20.77
N THR A 14 -77.61 -42.61 -20.65
CA THR A 14 -78.42 -41.63 -19.90
C THR A 14 -78.93 -42.15 -18.56
N GLY A 15 -78.31 -43.20 -18.01
CA GLY A 15 -78.63 -43.71 -16.67
C GLY A 15 -78.32 -42.65 -15.61
N THR A 16 -79.22 -42.46 -14.65
CA THR A 16 -79.09 -41.46 -13.57
C THR A 16 -79.02 -42.15 -12.20
N GLY A 17 -78.18 -41.66 -11.29
CA GLY A 17 -78.02 -42.23 -9.95
C GLY A 17 -77.14 -43.48 -9.97
N THR A 18 -77.57 -44.57 -9.32
CA THR A 18 -76.80 -45.83 -9.22
C THR A 18 -77.07 -46.81 -10.38
N LEU A 19 -77.70 -46.36 -11.46
CA LEU A 19 -78.02 -47.19 -12.63
C LEU A 19 -76.96 -46.98 -13.71
N ASP A 20 -76.30 -48.07 -14.12
CA ASP A 20 -75.29 -48.05 -15.19
C ASP A 20 -75.89 -47.47 -16.48
N GLY A 21 -75.44 -46.27 -16.89
CA GLY A 21 -75.78 -45.71 -18.20
C GLY A 21 -75.09 -46.45 -19.34
N ILE A 22 -73.91 -47.03 -19.06
CA ILE A 22 -73.18 -47.96 -19.94
C ILE A 22 -72.78 -49.17 -19.11
N ASN A 23 -73.23 -50.36 -19.50
CA ASN A 23 -72.87 -51.63 -18.87
C ASN A 23 -72.24 -52.57 -19.90
N ILE A 24 -70.96 -52.89 -19.73
CA ILE A 24 -70.24 -53.88 -20.51
C ILE A 24 -70.13 -55.14 -19.64
N ALA A 25 -71.05 -56.09 -19.85
CA ALA A 25 -71.09 -57.34 -19.11
C ALA A 25 -69.80 -58.17 -19.28
N SER A 26 -69.51 -59.04 -18.30
CA SER A 26 -68.26 -59.83 -18.22
C SER A 26 -67.96 -60.76 -19.40
N ASN A 27 -68.96 -61.08 -20.23
CA ASN A 27 -68.82 -61.87 -21.46
C ASN A 27 -68.76 -61.03 -22.75
N ALA A 28 -68.86 -59.70 -22.65
CA ALA A 28 -68.76 -58.77 -23.78
C ALA A 28 -67.31 -58.29 -23.98
N ALA A 29 -67.06 -57.51 -25.02
CA ALA A 29 -65.81 -56.77 -25.19
C ALA A 29 -66.05 -55.58 -26.12
N ILE A 30 -65.45 -54.44 -25.83
CA ILE A 30 -65.28 -53.38 -26.83
C ILE A 30 -64.01 -53.73 -27.60
N ASN A 31 -64.21 -54.16 -28.86
CA ASN A 31 -63.22 -54.78 -29.76
C ASN A 31 -62.67 -56.13 -29.25
N ARG A 32 -62.92 -57.22 -30.01
CA ARG A 32 -62.39 -58.57 -29.70
C ARG A 32 -60.90 -58.72 -30.05
N GLU A 33 -60.40 -58.00 -31.05
CA GLU A 33 -59.00 -57.96 -31.49
C GLU A 33 -58.56 -56.51 -31.71
N ILE A 34 -57.24 -56.24 -31.62
CA ILE A 34 -56.67 -54.92 -31.92
C ILE A 34 -56.41 -54.85 -33.43
N PHE A 35 -57.26 -54.13 -34.17
CA PHE A 35 -57.11 -53.94 -35.62
C PHE A 35 -56.42 -52.61 -35.94
N GLY A 36 -55.18 -52.63 -36.44
CA GLY A 36 -54.51 -51.46 -37.04
C GLY A 36 -54.38 -50.20 -36.15
N ALA A 37 -53.80 -49.15 -36.70
CA ALA A 37 -53.63 -47.87 -36.00
C ALA A 37 -54.90 -46.98 -36.12
N GLY A 38 -55.42 -46.44 -35.01
CA GLY A 38 -56.23 -45.21 -35.00
C GLY A 38 -57.67 -45.24 -34.43
N GLY A 39 -58.22 -46.38 -33.98
CA GLY A 39 -59.61 -46.42 -33.47
C GLY A 39 -59.73 -45.91 -32.02
N SER A 40 -60.47 -44.82 -31.80
CA SER A 40 -60.74 -44.25 -30.46
C SER A 40 -62.04 -44.77 -29.85
N VAL A 41 -62.10 -44.83 -28.52
CA VAL A 41 -63.28 -45.26 -27.75
C VAL A 41 -63.70 -44.13 -26.81
N SER A 42 -64.95 -43.69 -26.86
CA SER A 42 -65.53 -42.69 -25.96
C SER A 42 -66.75 -43.25 -25.24
N LEU A 43 -66.71 -43.26 -23.91
CA LEU A 43 -67.78 -43.71 -23.03
C LEU A 43 -68.22 -42.51 -22.17
N THR A 44 -69.45 -42.05 -22.39
CA THR A 44 -70.05 -40.91 -21.68
C THR A 44 -71.30 -41.36 -20.95
N ALA A 45 -71.25 -41.46 -19.62
CA ALA A 45 -72.40 -41.79 -18.78
C ALA A 45 -72.15 -41.37 -17.33
N ASP A 46 -73.21 -41.06 -16.59
CA ASP A 46 -73.13 -40.67 -15.17
C ASP A 46 -72.77 -41.83 -14.24
N GLU A 47 -72.96 -43.08 -14.68
CA GLU A 47 -72.42 -44.30 -14.06
C GLU A 47 -72.07 -45.33 -15.15
N MET A 48 -70.95 -46.04 -15.00
CA MET A 48 -70.45 -47.03 -15.96
C MET A 48 -70.03 -48.31 -15.24
N ASN A 49 -70.38 -49.47 -15.83
CA ASN A 49 -69.90 -50.77 -15.39
C ASN A 49 -69.07 -51.42 -16.50
N LEU A 50 -67.76 -51.56 -16.28
CA LEU A 50 -66.80 -52.03 -17.29
C LEU A 50 -66.25 -53.42 -16.94
N ALA A 51 -67.14 -54.41 -16.83
CA ALA A 51 -66.80 -55.76 -16.36
C ALA A 51 -65.99 -56.62 -17.37
N ALA A 52 -65.75 -56.13 -18.59
CA ALA A 52 -64.96 -56.85 -19.59
C ALA A 52 -63.97 -55.97 -20.35
N ALA A 53 -63.09 -56.62 -21.13
CA ALA A 53 -61.95 -55.97 -21.76
C ALA A 53 -62.34 -54.87 -22.75
N ILE A 54 -61.70 -53.71 -22.63
CA ILE A 54 -61.80 -52.59 -23.57
C ILE A 54 -60.49 -52.50 -24.33
N ARG A 55 -60.52 -52.64 -25.67
CA ARG A 55 -59.33 -52.67 -26.53
C ARG A 55 -59.38 -51.58 -27.60
N GLY A 56 -58.24 -50.96 -27.89
CA GLY A 56 -58.11 -49.95 -28.95
C GLY A 56 -56.68 -49.45 -29.10
N SER A 57 -56.43 -48.68 -30.16
CA SER A 57 -55.13 -48.09 -30.48
C SER A 57 -55.14 -46.55 -30.56
N GLY A 58 -56.31 -45.92 -30.55
CA GLY A 58 -56.51 -44.47 -30.46
C GLY A 58 -56.62 -43.97 -29.01
N THR A 59 -57.52 -43.01 -28.78
CA THR A 59 -57.80 -42.45 -27.44
C THR A 59 -58.93 -43.20 -26.75
N LEU A 60 -58.82 -43.45 -25.45
CA LEU A 60 -59.94 -43.86 -24.59
C LEU A 60 -60.43 -42.66 -23.77
N GLN A 61 -61.66 -42.23 -23.94
CA GLN A 61 -62.31 -41.18 -23.15
C GLN A 61 -63.36 -41.80 -22.22
N LEU A 62 -63.23 -41.59 -20.92
CA LEU A 62 -64.20 -41.95 -19.89
C LEU A 62 -64.68 -40.66 -19.24
N GLN A 63 -65.97 -40.33 -19.29
CA GLN A 63 -66.47 -39.08 -18.69
C GLN A 63 -67.92 -39.18 -18.19
N PRO A 64 -68.30 -38.39 -17.18
CA PRO A 64 -69.70 -38.20 -16.81
C PRO A 64 -70.49 -37.56 -17.95
N LEU A 65 -71.79 -37.84 -18.04
CA LEU A 65 -72.70 -37.13 -18.95
C LEU A 65 -73.01 -35.72 -18.40
N THR A 66 -73.19 -35.62 -17.08
CA THR A 66 -73.42 -34.40 -16.31
C THR A 66 -72.08 -33.79 -15.91
N PRO A 67 -71.64 -32.65 -16.47
CA PRO A 67 -70.28 -32.16 -16.28
C PRO A 67 -69.91 -31.76 -14.84
N SER A 68 -70.90 -31.40 -14.02
CA SER A 68 -70.73 -31.09 -12.59
C SER A 68 -70.75 -32.32 -11.68
N LEU A 69 -71.08 -33.50 -12.22
CA LEU A 69 -71.05 -34.74 -11.46
C LEU A 69 -69.61 -35.15 -11.21
N GLY A 70 -69.32 -35.57 -9.98
CA GLY A 70 -67.98 -36.06 -9.63
C GLY A 70 -67.63 -37.37 -10.32
N MET A 71 -66.37 -37.78 -10.20
CA MET A 71 -65.88 -39.09 -10.60
C MET A 71 -65.06 -39.70 -9.46
N THR A 72 -65.22 -41.01 -9.23
CA THR A 72 -64.40 -41.78 -8.29
C THR A 72 -63.59 -42.81 -9.08
N ILE A 73 -62.29 -42.91 -8.82
CA ILE A 73 -61.38 -43.86 -9.48
C ILE A 73 -60.79 -44.82 -8.44
N GLY A 74 -60.88 -46.12 -8.68
CA GLY A 74 -60.44 -47.18 -7.78
C GLY A 74 -61.40 -47.53 -6.65
N GLY A 75 -62.63 -46.99 -6.61
CA GLY A 75 -63.61 -47.23 -5.54
C GLY A 75 -64.16 -48.67 -5.50
N ILE A 76 -64.94 -49.03 -4.46
CA ILE A 76 -65.47 -50.41 -4.26
C ILE A 76 -67.01 -50.51 -4.13
N ALA A 77 -67.78 -49.47 -4.48
CA ALA A 77 -69.25 -49.46 -4.37
C ALA A 77 -69.93 -48.56 -5.43
N SER A 78 -71.19 -48.82 -5.78
CA SER A 78 -72.00 -47.87 -6.58
C SER A 78 -72.12 -46.54 -5.83
N SER A 79 -71.85 -45.44 -6.54
CA SER A 79 -71.78 -44.11 -5.91
C SER A 79 -72.72 -43.14 -6.60
N SER A 80 -72.99 -41.99 -5.98
CA SER A 80 -73.72 -40.90 -6.64
C SER A 80 -72.85 -40.09 -7.62
N SER A 81 -71.65 -40.58 -7.91
CA SER A 81 -70.65 -40.05 -8.84
C SER A 81 -70.29 -41.16 -9.82
N LEU A 82 -69.75 -40.83 -11.00
CA LEU A 82 -69.26 -41.86 -11.92
C LEU A 82 -68.14 -42.65 -11.23
N ASN A 83 -68.38 -43.90 -10.84
CA ASN A 83 -67.38 -44.71 -10.18
C ASN A 83 -66.74 -45.72 -11.15
N LEU A 84 -65.41 -45.72 -11.21
CA LEU A 84 -64.61 -46.71 -11.91
C LEU A 84 -63.77 -47.47 -10.88
N ASN A 85 -64.18 -48.67 -10.51
CA ASN A 85 -63.46 -49.52 -9.57
C ASN A 85 -62.12 -50.03 -10.14
N GLY A 86 -61.27 -50.56 -9.27
CA GLY A 86 -59.93 -51.04 -9.66
C GLY A 86 -59.95 -52.17 -10.70
N SER A 87 -60.97 -53.03 -10.71
CA SER A 87 -61.14 -54.09 -11.71
C SER A 87 -61.58 -53.53 -13.07
N GLU A 88 -62.41 -52.50 -13.09
CA GLU A 88 -62.86 -51.82 -14.30
C GLU A 88 -61.71 -51.09 -14.99
N ILE A 89 -60.88 -50.38 -14.22
CA ILE A 89 -59.63 -49.82 -14.74
C ILE A 89 -58.69 -50.92 -15.23
N GLY A 90 -58.60 -52.05 -14.52
CA GLY A 90 -57.80 -53.21 -14.91
C GLY A 90 -58.25 -53.90 -16.19
N ASN A 91 -59.52 -53.73 -16.60
CA ASN A 91 -60.07 -54.27 -17.85
C ASN A 91 -59.72 -53.43 -19.09
N ILE A 92 -59.14 -52.24 -18.93
CA ILE A 92 -58.60 -51.46 -20.05
C ILE A 92 -57.33 -52.16 -20.54
N ALA A 93 -57.32 -52.67 -21.77
CA ALA A 93 -56.18 -53.38 -22.32
C ALA A 93 -55.03 -52.42 -22.71
N PRO A 94 -53.76 -52.85 -22.63
CA PRO A 94 -52.65 -52.07 -23.17
C PRO A 94 -52.81 -51.85 -24.68
N GLY A 95 -52.36 -50.70 -25.18
CA GLY A 95 -52.35 -50.38 -26.62
C GLY A 95 -52.98 -49.04 -26.99
N PHE A 96 -53.78 -48.44 -26.11
CA PHE A 96 -54.29 -47.08 -26.30
C PHE A 96 -53.15 -46.06 -26.35
N ALA A 97 -53.27 -45.08 -27.25
CA ALA A 97 -52.32 -43.97 -27.33
C ALA A 97 -52.47 -43.00 -26.14
N GLN A 98 -53.68 -42.84 -25.61
CA GLN A 98 -53.97 -42.02 -24.43
C GLN A 98 -55.30 -42.41 -23.77
N ILE A 99 -55.38 -42.27 -22.45
CA ILE A 99 -56.61 -42.38 -21.65
C ILE A 99 -56.96 -41.00 -21.08
N PHE A 100 -58.21 -40.57 -21.23
CA PHE A 100 -58.78 -39.42 -20.53
C PHE A 100 -59.84 -39.90 -19.55
N ALA A 101 -59.67 -39.56 -18.26
CA ALA A 101 -60.69 -39.73 -17.23
C ALA A 101 -61.21 -38.34 -16.85
N GLY A 102 -62.46 -38.05 -17.21
CA GLY A 102 -63.09 -36.74 -17.12
C GLY A 102 -63.10 -35.99 -18.47
N GLY A 103 -64.07 -35.08 -18.63
CA GLY A 103 -64.30 -34.32 -19.85
C GLY A 103 -63.58 -32.96 -19.88
N THR A 104 -63.52 -32.32 -21.05
CA THR A 104 -62.98 -30.94 -21.18
C THR A 104 -63.87 -29.88 -20.55
N ASN A 105 -65.14 -30.19 -20.30
CA ASN A 105 -66.13 -29.33 -19.66
C ASN A 105 -66.43 -29.75 -18.20
N SER A 106 -65.72 -30.74 -17.67
CA SER A 106 -65.95 -31.26 -16.32
C SER A 106 -65.59 -30.22 -15.26
N SER A 107 -66.49 -30.08 -14.28
CA SER A 107 -66.36 -29.21 -13.10
C SER A 107 -66.61 -29.94 -11.78
N GLY A 108 -67.07 -31.19 -11.82
CA GLY A 108 -67.24 -32.03 -10.63
C GLY A 108 -65.89 -32.51 -10.05
N PRO A 109 -65.79 -32.78 -8.75
CA PRO A 109 -64.56 -33.27 -8.14
C PRO A 109 -64.22 -34.70 -8.60
N ILE A 110 -62.94 -34.98 -8.79
CA ILE A 110 -62.43 -36.34 -9.05
C ILE A 110 -61.65 -36.83 -7.84
N SER A 111 -62.02 -37.98 -7.30
CA SER A 111 -61.33 -38.58 -6.14
C SER A 111 -60.79 -39.97 -6.46
N PHE A 112 -59.60 -40.28 -5.96
CA PHE A 112 -59.09 -41.65 -5.97
C PHE A 112 -59.47 -42.35 -4.66
N ALA A 113 -60.15 -43.48 -4.77
CA ALA A 113 -60.66 -44.29 -3.65
C ALA A 113 -60.02 -45.71 -3.59
N GLY A 114 -59.05 -46.01 -4.46
CA GLY A 114 -58.29 -47.25 -4.46
C GLY A 114 -57.02 -47.17 -5.30
N SER A 115 -56.14 -48.16 -5.17
CA SER A 115 -54.92 -48.23 -5.98
C SER A 115 -55.25 -48.63 -7.42
N VAL A 116 -54.68 -47.92 -8.40
CA VAL A 116 -54.96 -48.14 -9.83
C VAL A 116 -53.70 -48.07 -10.68
N ASN A 117 -53.71 -48.77 -11.81
CA ASN A 117 -52.61 -48.81 -12.77
C ASN A 117 -53.12 -48.44 -14.16
N PHE A 118 -52.61 -47.34 -14.71
CA PHE A 118 -52.88 -46.93 -16.08
C PHE A 118 -51.78 -47.42 -17.02
N ASN A 119 -52.12 -48.30 -17.95
CA ASN A 119 -51.20 -48.96 -18.88
C ASN A 119 -50.94 -48.17 -20.18
N ALA A 120 -51.42 -46.93 -20.26
CA ALA A 120 -51.22 -46.00 -21.35
C ALA A 120 -51.00 -44.59 -20.77
N PRO A 121 -50.50 -43.62 -21.57
CA PRO A 121 -50.49 -42.21 -21.19
C PRO A 121 -51.87 -41.77 -20.69
N THR A 122 -51.97 -41.19 -19.48
CA THR A 122 -53.26 -40.84 -18.87
C THR A 122 -53.35 -39.38 -18.47
N THR A 123 -54.51 -38.76 -18.75
CA THR A 123 -54.90 -37.46 -18.23
C THR A 123 -56.20 -37.59 -17.44
N VAL A 124 -56.14 -37.32 -16.14
CA VAL A 124 -57.32 -37.19 -15.27
C VAL A 124 -57.66 -35.71 -15.18
N ARG A 125 -58.88 -35.32 -15.56
CA ARG A 125 -59.22 -33.91 -15.74
C ARG A 125 -60.60 -33.48 -15.22
N SER A 126 -60.62 -32.39 -14.47
CA SER A 126 -61.82 -31.60 -14.14
C SER A 126 -61.48 -30.10 -14.28
N PRO A 127 -61.33 -29.62 -15.52
CA PRO A 127 -60.57 -28.39 -15.79
C PRO A 127 -61.40 -27.10 -15.70
N VAL A 128 -62.69 -27.14 -15.32
CA VAL A 128 -63.58 -25.95 -15.32
C VAL A 128 -64.10 -25.62 -13.93
N GLY A 129 -64.07 -24.33 -13.54
CA GLY A 129 -64.80 -23.82 -12.38
C GLY A 129 -64.25 -24.36 -11.05
N THR A 130 -65.06 -25.11 -10.30
CA THR A 130 -64.69 -25.66 -8.98
C THR A 130 -64.10 -27.06 -9.05
N GLY A 131 -63.67 -27.53 -10.23
CA GLY A 131 -63.14 -28.87 -10.41
C GLY A 131 -61.89 -29.10 -9.54
N THR A 132 -61.90 -30.17 -8.75
CA THR A 132 -60.75 -30.59 -7.92
C THR A 132 -60.33 -32.02 -8.23
N ILE A 133 -59.08 -32.36 -7.92
CA ILE A 133 -58.57 -33.74 -7.95
C ILE A 133 -57.92 -34.06 -6.62
N ASP A 134 -58.40 -35.08 -5.92
CA ASP A 134 -57.84 -35.51 -4.64
C ASP A 134 -57.41 -36.99 -4.69
N THR A 135 -56.18 -37.27 -4.25
CA THR A 135 -55.68 -38.63 -4.02
C THR A 135 -55.35 -38.79 -2.53
N ALA A 136 -55.83 -39.86 -1.88
CA ALA A 136 -55.67 -40.04 -0.44
C ALA A 136 -55.38 -41.51 -0.07
N GLY A 137 -54.10 -41.87 0.13
CA GLY A 137 -53.73 -43.19 0.66
C GLY A 137 -53.50 -44.30 -0.36
N PHE A 138 -53.40 -44.00 -1.67
CA PHE A 138 -53.41 -45.02 -2.72
C PHE A 138 -52.18 -44.99 -3.63
N ASN A 139 -51.92 -46.13 -4.29
CA ASN A 139 -50.85 -46.26 -5.28
C ASN A 139 -51.42 -46.03 -6.70
N ILE A 140 -50.81 -45.13 -7.46
CA ILE A 140 -51.18 -44.82 -8.84
C ILE A 140 -50.00 -45.14 -9.75
N GLY A 141 -50.14 -46.23 -10.50
CA GLY A 141 -49.20 -46.62 -11.55
C GLY A 141 -49.51 -45.92 -12.87
N GLY A 142 -48.49 -45.39 -13.54
CA GLY A 142 -48.63 -44.78 -14.86
C GLY A 142 -47.62 -45.28 -15.89
N THR A 143 -48.00 -45.23 -17.17
CA THR A 143 -47.15 -45.54 -18.33
C THR A 143 -46.88 -44.26 -19.14
N ASN A 144 -45.61 -43.95 -19.41
CA ASN A 144 -45.12 -42.78 -20.16
C ASN A 144 -45.48 -41.39 -19.60
N SER A 145 -46.77 -41.08 -19.37
CA SER A 145 -47.21 -39.83 -18.74
C SER A 145 -48.47 -40.01 -17.92
N LEU A 146 -48.53 -39.33 -16.77
CA LEU A 146 -49.72 -39.19 -15.94
C LEU A 146 -49.92 -37.70 -15.64
N THR A 147 -51.04 -37.14 -16.10
CA THR A 147 -51.41 -35.74 -15.88
C THR A 147 -52.65 -35.64 -15.01
N LEU A 148 -52.58 -34.89 -13.91
CA LEU A 148 -53.73 -34.46 -13.13
C LEU A 148 -54.02 -33.00 -13.50
N GLN A 149 -55.21 -32.71 -14.01
CA GLN A 149 -55.59 -31.38 -14.47
C GLN A 149 -56.90 -30.91 -13.82
N ALA A 150 -56.87 -29.83 -13.05
CA ALA A 150 -58.04 -29.32 -12.33
C ALA A 150 -58.16 -27.80 -12.46
N ALA A 151 -59.38 -27.28 -12.35
CA ALA A 151 -59.57 -25.84 -12.23
C ALA A 151 -59.04 -25.34 -10.87
N ASP A 152 -59.56 -25.82 -9.73
CA ASP A 152 -59.31 -25.14 -8.45
C ASP A 152 -58.22 -25.77 -7.55
N LYS A 153 -58.25 -27.08 -7.29
CA LYS A 153 -57.29 -27.69 -6.37
C LYS A 153 -56.90 -29.09 -6.78
N ILE A 154 -55.60 -29.39 -6.64
CA ILE A 154 -55.10 -30.77 -6.73
C ILE A 154 -54.38 -31.14 -5.43
N SER A 155 -54.86 -32.18 -4.75
CA SER A 155 -54.20 -32.74 -3.58
C SER A 155 -53.68 -34.14 -3.84
N VAL A 156 -52.42 -34.39 -3.50
CA VAL A 156 -51.84 -35.73 -3.44
C VAL A 156 -51.42 -35.99 -2.01
N THR A 157 -52.23 -36.75 -1.27
CA THR A 157 -52.04 -37.00 0.16
C THR A 157 -51.77 -38.48 0.41
N ASN A 158 -50.69 -38.79 1.13
CA ASN A 158 -50.32 -40.16 1.54
C ASN A 158 -50.35 -41.18 0.38
N SER A 159 -50.08 -40.72 -0.85
CA SER A 159 -50.25 -41.50 -2.08
C SER A 159 -48.90 -41.75 -2.74
N THR A 160 -48.77 -42.90 -3.43
CA THR A 160 -47.55 -43.25 -4.18
C THR A 160 -47.81 -43.19 -5.67
N ILE A 161 -47.08 -42.35 -6.40
CA ILE A 161 -47.06 -42.31 -7.86
C ILE A 161 -45.81 -43.06 -8.34
N SER A 162 -45.98 -44.10 -9.17
CA SER A 162 -44.87 -44.94 -9.64
C SER A 162 -44.99 -45.27 -11.14
N PRO A 163 -43.86 -45.49 -11.85
CA PRO A 163 -43.88 -45.89 -13.24
C PRO A 163 -44.20 -47.38 -13.36
N LEU A 164 -44.95 -47.77 -14.38
CA LEU A 164 -45.21 -49.18 -14.71
C LEU A 164 -44.22 -49.73 -15.75
N SER A 165 -43.81 -48.92 -16.74
CA SER A 165 -42.78 -49.20 -17.76
C SER A 165 -42.80 -48.12 -18.86
N PRO A 166 -41.67 -47.64 -19.44
CA PRO A 166 -40.44 -47.16 -18.80
C PRO A 166 -40.70 -45.82 -18.07
N ALA A 167 -39.84 -44.80 -18.18
CA ALA A 167 -39.92 -43.51 -17.46
C ALA A 167 -41.33 -42.84 -17.53
N LEU A 168 -41.78 -42.27 -16.41
CA LEU A 168 -43.10 -41.64 -16.25
C LEU A 168 -42.99 -40.11 -16.13
N ASN A 169 -43.56 -39.35 -17.05
CA ASN A 169 -43.74 -37.90 -16.86
C ASN A 169 -44.99 -37.65 -16.00
N PHE A 170 -44.81 -37.17 -14.79
CA PHE A 170 -45.91 -36.81 -13.89
C PHE A 170 -46.15 -35.30 -13.91
N THR A 171 -47.33 -34.87 -14.35
CA THR A 171 -47.72 -33.47 -14.42
C THR A 171 -48.93 -33.21 -13.53
N VAL A 172 -48.86 -32.17 -12.71
CA VAL A 172 -49.96 -31.63 -11.93
C VAL A 172 -50.22 -30.21 -12.42
N ASN A 173 -51.38 -30.00 -13.02
CA ASN A 173 -51.82 -28.75 -13.64
C ASN A 173 -53.11 -28.24 -12.97
N SER A 174 -52.98 -27.39 -11.97
CA SER A 174 -54.13 -26.69 -11.36
C SER A 174 -54.42 -25.37 -12.10
N ASP A 175 -55.44 -24.59 -11.73
CA ASP A 175 -55.81 -23.36 -12.44
C ASP A 175 -56.01 -23.58 -13.95
N ALA A 176 -56.51 -24.75 -14.36
CA ALA A 176 -56.54 -25.13 -15.78
C ALA A 176 -57.42 -24.20 -16.64
N ASP A 177 -58.33 -23.44 -16.02
CA ASP A 177 -59.18 -22.42 -16.64
C ASP A 177 -58.63 -20.99 -16.49
N SER A 178 -57.49 -20.81 -15.83
CA SER A 178 -56.86 -19.50 -15.56
C SER A 178 -57.80 -18.54 -14.80
N SER A 179 -58.65 -19.09 -13.93
CA SER A 179 -59.58 -18.32 -13.09
C SER A 179 -58.89 -17.65 -11.90
N GLY A 180 -57.64 -18.01 -11.61
CA GLY A 180 -56.85 -17.46 -10.51
C GLY A 180 -57.08 -18.16 -9.17
N GLY A 181 -57.64 -19.38 -9.20
CA GLY A 181 -57.73 -20.31 -8.08
C GLY A 181 -57.30 -21.70 -8.55
N GLY A 182 -56.32 -22.31 -7.88
CA GLY A 182 -55.53 -23.37 -8.49
C GLY A 182 -54.40 -23.89 -7.61
N ALA A 183 -54.63 -24.25 -6.35
CA ALA A 183 -53.55 -24.68 -5.45
C ALA A 183 -53.14 -26.15 -5.68
N ILE A 184 -51.83 -26.42 -5.64
CA ILE A 184 -51.29 -27.78 -5.57
C ILE A 184 -50.83 -28.08 -4.14
N SER A 185 -51.32 -29.17 -3.56
CA SER A 185 -50.90 -29.64 -2.24
C SER A 185 -50.40 -31.08 -2.28
N LEU A 186 -49.11 -31.29 -2.05
CA LEU A 186 -48.51 -32.60 -1.85
C LEU A 186 -48.23 -32.79 -0.36
N ALA A 187 -48.83 -33.81 0.27
CA ALA A 187 -48.70 -34.06 1.69
C ALA A 187 -48.43 -35.55 1.94
N GLN A 188 -47.26 -35.91 2.48
CA GLN A 188 -46.87 -37.33 2.65
C GLN A 188 -46.89 -38.11 1.33
N ALA A 189 -46.70 -37.44 0.19
CA ALA A 189 -46.71 -38.08 -1.13
C ALA A 189 -45.36 -38.72 -1.45
N THR A 190 -45.37 -39.84 -2.17
CA THR A 190 -44.16 -40.44 -2.74
C THR A 190 -44.29 -40.50 -4.26
N ILE A 191 -43.51 -39.71 -4.99
CA ILE A 191 -43.54 -39.61 -6.44
C ILE A 191 -42.20 -40.10 -6.99
N ASN A 192 -42.22 -41.23 -7.70
CA ASN A 192 -41.07 -41.78 -8.41
C ASN A 192 -41.38 -41.82 -9.91
N THR A 193 -40.50 -41.29 -10.75
CA THR A 193 -40.72 -41.29 -12.22
C THR A 193 -39.73 -42.15 -13.01
N ASN A 194 -38.69 -42.68 -12.35
CA ASN A 194 -37.63 -43.46 -12.97
C ASN A 194 -37.04 -42.81 -14.25
N GLY A 195 -36.75 -41.50 -14.19
CA GLY A 195 -36.15 -40.76 -15.31
C GLY A 195 -37.10 -39.80 -16.05
N GLY A 196 -38.41 -39.85 -15.77
CA GLY A 196 -39.38 -38.89 -16.31
C GLY A 196 -39.46 -37.61 -15.49
N ASN A 197 -40.07 -36.56 -16.04
CA ASN A 197 -40.19 -35.26 -15.36
C ASN A 197 -41.30 -35.28 -14.30
N ILE A 198 -41.11 -34.50 -13.23
CA ILE A 198 -42.16 -34.12 -12.27
C ILE A 198 -42.43 -32.63 -12.49
N ILE A 199 -43.66 -32.27 -12.88
CA ILE A 199 -44.05 -30.88 -13.20
C ILE A 199 -45.23 -30.50 -12.31
N LEU A 200 -45.07 -29.48 -11.48
CA LEU A 200 -46.11 -28.88 -10.66
C LEU A 200 -46.28 -27.43 -11.12
N GLY A 201 -47.41 -27.12 -11.75
CA GLY A 201 -47.70 -25.80 -12.29
C GLY A 201 -49.19 -25.61 -12.50
N GLY A 202 -49.57 -24.61 -13.26
CA GLY A 202 -50.98 -24.34 -13.50
C GLY A 202 -51.28 -23.75 -14.87
N GLY A 203 -52.49 -23.21 -15.01
CA GLY A 203 -52.91 -22.49 -16.20
C GLY A 203 -53.20 -23.39 -17.41
N SER A 204 -53.09 -22.78 -18.58
CA SER A 204 -53.17 -23.45 -19.87
C SER A 204 -51.99 -24.40 -20.10
N ASN A 205 -50.83 -24.13 -19.49
CA ASN A 205 -49.63 -24.96 -19.61
C ASN A 205 -48.76 -24.95 -18.35
N ALA A 206 -48.83 -26.02 -17.57
CA ALA A 206 -48.08 -26.22 -16.33
C ALA A 206 -46.54 -26.14 -16.47
N LEU A 207 -45.98 -26.22 -17.68
CA LEU A 207 -44.53 -26.02 -17.90
C LEU A 207 -44.10 -24.57 -17.80
N THR A 208 -45.00 -23.64 -18.10
CA THR A 208 -44.72 -22.20 -18.22
C THR A 208 -45.54 -21.35 -17.25
N GLU A 209 -46.71 -21.83 -16.84
CA GLU A 209 -47.64 -21.10 -15.98
C GLU A 209 -47.69 -21.70 -14.57
N PRO A 210 -47.79 -20.86 -13.53
CA PRO A 210 -47.75 -21.30 -12.14
C PRO A 210 -49.14 -21.74 -11.63
N ALA A 211 -49.14 -22.63 -10.64
CA ALA A 211 -50.31 -22.90 -9.83
C ALA A 211 -50.63 -21.67 -8.97
N GLN A 212 -51.87 -21.19 -8.97
CA GLN A 212 -52.27 -19.98 -8.22
C GLN A 212 -53.06 -20.33 -6.95
N GLY A 213 -52.55 -19.90 -5.79
CA GLY A 213 -53.26 -20.09 -4.51
C GLY A 213 -54.57 -19.32 -4.47
N ASN A 214 -55.52 -19.80 -3.66
CA ASN A 214 -56.83 -19.19 -3.44
C ASN A 214 -57.05 -18.90 -1.94
N ALA A 215 -58.17 -18.29 -1.56
CA ALA A 215 -58.40 -17.87 -0.17
C ALA A 215 -58.37 -19.03 0.85
N ALA A 216 -58.77 -20.24 0.43
CA ALA A 216 -58.77 -21.43 1.29
C ALA A 216 -57.40 -22.12 1.33
N ASN A 217 -56.62 -22.01 0.25
CA ASN A 217 -55.29 -22.60 0.08
C ASN A 217 -54.36 -21.52 -0.50
N PRO A 218 -53.84 -20.61 0.36
CA PRO A 218 -53.18 -19.39 -0.10
C PRO A 218 -51.83 -19.61 -0.78
N LYS A 219 -51.23 -20.80 -0.62
CA LYS A 219 -49.98 -21.20 -1.27
C LYS A 219 -50.26 -21.73 -2.67
N GLY A 220 -49.49 -21.29 -3.67
CA GLY A 220 -49.63 -21.79 -5.04
C GLY A 220 -49.24 -23.26 -5.16
N VAL A 221 -48.03 -23.60 -4.70
CA VAL A 221 -47.61 -25.00 -4.52
C VAL A 221 -47.13 -25.21 -3.10
N ASN A 222 -47.69 -26.21 -2.42
CA ASN A 222 -47.34 -26.60 -1.06
C ASN A 222 -46.92 -28.07 -1.01
N ILE A 223 -45.65 -28.33 -0.70
CA ILE A 223 -45.07 -29.67 -0.58
C ILE A 223 -44.64 -29.88 0.87
N VAL A 224 -45.27 -30.83 1.56
CA VAL A 224 -45.03 -31.10 2.98
C VAL A 224 -44.83 -32.59 3.19
N ASN A 225 -43.79 -32.98 3.94
CA ASN A 225 -43.48 -34.37 4.29
C ASN A 225 -43.41 -35.33 3.09
N SER A 226 -43.03 -34.86 1.89
CA SER A 226 -43.16 -35.63 0.64
C SER A 226 -41.81 -35.98 0.01
N ASN A 227 -41.76 -37.06 -0.77
CA ASN A 227 -40.59 -37.54 -1.50
C ASN A 227 -40.84 -37.46 -3.01
N LEU A 228 -40.06 -36.65 -3.73
CA LEU A 228 -40.10 -36.51 -5.18
C LEU A 228 -38.75 -36.95 -5.76
N ASN A 229 -38.74 -38.01 -6.56
CA ASN A 229 -37.54 -38.56 -7.19
C ASN A 229 -37.72 -38.70 -8.70
N ALA A 230 -37.01 -37.85 -9.46
CA ALA A 230 -37.11 -37.81 -10.91
C ALA A 230 -36.08 -38.70 -11.65
N GLY A 231 -35.15 -39.36 -10.95
CA GLY A 231 -34.06 -40.10 -11.60
C GLY A 231 -33.16 -39.18 -12.44
N SER A 232 -33.18 -39.32 -13.76
CA SER A 232 -32.51 -38.40 -14.71
C SER A 232 -33.42 -37.29 -15.26
N GLY A 233 -34.72 -37.30 -14.93
CA GLY A 233 -35.68 -36.28 -15.35
C GLY A 233 -35.62 -35.02 -14.49
N ASN A 234 -36.36 -33.98 -14.89
CA ASN A 234 -36.40 -32.71 -14.17
C ASN A 234 -37.52 -32.70 -13.11
N ILE A 235 -37.32 -31.93 -12.04
CA ILE A 235 -38.40 -31.51 -11.12
C ILE A 235 -38.63 -30.02 -11.38
N SER A 236 -39.83 -29.63 -11.78
CA SER A 236 -40.22 -28.23 -12.00
C SER A 236 -41.42 -27.88 -11.15
N ILE A 237 -41.29 -26.81 -10.35
CA ILE A 237 -42.30 -26.33 -9.41
C ILE A 237 -42.54 -24.86 -9.71
N ARG A 238 -43.78 -24.47 -9.96
CA ARG A 238 -44.18 -23.09 -10.24
C ARG A 238 -45.43 -22.73 -9.45
N GLY A 239 -45.35 -21.74 -8.57
CA GLY A 239 -46.48 -21.33 -7.73
C GLY A 239 -46.59 -19.82 -7.50
N VAL A 240 -47.81 -19.31 -7.47
CA VAL A 240 -48.17 -17.94 -7.07
C VAL A 240 -48.99 -18.03 -5.78
N GLY A 241 -48.53 -17.40 -4.71
CA GLY A 241 -49.20 -17.32 -3.43
C GLY A 241 -49.98 -16.03 -3.29
N ILE A 242 -51.15 -16.10 -2.68
CA ILE A 242 -51.96 -14.93 -2.30
C ILE A 242 -51.82 -14.71 -0.79
N ASN A 243 -51.21 -13.60 -0.37
CA ASN A 243 -50.96 -13.31 1.05
C ASN A 243 -50.18 -14.42 1.81
N ASP A 244 -49.43 -15.27 1.10
CA ASP A 244 -48.58 -16.35 1.64
C ASP A 244 -47.50 -16.70 0.60
N ARG A 245 -46.97 -17.93 0.65
CA ARG A 245 -45.82 -18.41 -0.12
C ARG A 245 -46.20 -18.83 -1.54
N GLY A 246 -45.39 -18.44 -2.52
CA GLY A 246 -45.55 -18.90 -3.91
C GLY A 246 -45.33 -20.40 -4.04
N ALA A 247 -44.12 -20.84 -3.70
CA ALA A 247 -43.78 -22.25 -3.56
C ALA A 247 -43.24 -22.54 -2.15
N ASN A 248 -43.84 -23.50 -1.46
CA ASN A 248 -43.42 -23.96 -0.13
C ASN A 248 -42.95 -25.41 -0.20
N VAL A 249 -41.74 -25.68 0.29
CA VAL A 249 -41.19 -27.03 0.47
C VAL A 249 -40.78 -27.20 1.92
N GLU A 250 -41.45 -28.12 2.61
CA GLU A 250 -41.31 -28.34 4.05
C GLU A 250 -41.18 -29.82 4.38
N SER A 251 -40.22 -30.18 5.25
CA SER A 251 -39.92 -31.57 5.63
C SER A 251 -39.86 -32.56 4.46
N SER A 252 -39.38 -32.15 3.28
CA SER A 252 -39.54 -32.90 2.02
C SER A 252 -38.22 -33.18 1.30
N ASN A 253 -38.15 -34.27 0.55
CA ASN A 253 -36.98 -34.66 -0.25
C ASN A 253 -37.27 -34.52 -1.76
N LEU A 254 -36.54 -33.63 -2.43
CA LEU A 254 -36.57 -33.44 -3.88
C LEU A 254 -35.23 -33.91 -4.44
N GLN A 255 -35.24 -34.98 -5.24
CA GLN A 255 -34.03 -35.64 -5.71
C GLN A 255 -33.99 -35.88 -7.22
N VAL A 256 -32.84 -35.57 -7.81
CA VAL A 256 -32.45 -35.97 -9.17
C VAL A 256 -31.08 -36.65 -9.13
N SER A 257 -31.00 -37.93 -9.52
CA SER A 257 -29.78 -38.74 -9.47
C SER A 257 -28.93 -38.71 -10.75
N GLY A 258 -29.47 -38.18 -11.86
CA GLY A 258 -28.78 -38.06 -13.15
C GLY A 258 -28.44 -36.62 -13.54
N THR A 259 -28.74 -36.25 -14.79
CA THR A 259 -28.47 -34.93 -15.40
C THR A 259 -29.65 -33.96 -15.33
N GLY A 260 -30.83 -34.40 -14.88
CA GLY A 260 -32.01 -33.55 -14.77
C GLY A 260 -31.86 -32.45 -13.70
N ASN A 261 -32.60 -31.36 -13.88
CA ASN A 261 -32.54 -30.18 -13.04
C ASN A 261 -33.68 -30.15 -12.02
N ILE A 262 -33.48 -29.43 -10.92
CA ILE A 262 -34.55 -29.03 -9.99
C ILE A 262 -34.77 -27.53 -10.16
N ALA A 263 -35.98 -27.13 -10.56
CA ALA A 263 -36.36 -25.73 -10.72
C ALA A 263 -37.56 -25.40 -9.82
N ILE A 264 -37.42 -24.40 -8.94
CA ILE A 264 -38.48 -23.95 -8.04
C ILE A 264 -38.69 -22.45 -8.28
N ASN A 265 -39.81 -22.08 -8.88
CA ASN A 265 -40.20 -20.70 -9.12
C ASN A 265 -41.43 -20.36 -8.27
N GLY A 266 -41.32 -19.34 -7.45
CA GLY A 266 -42.37 -18.90 -6.55
C GLY A 266 -42.57 -17.40 -6.60
N ARG A 267 -43.83 -16.98 -6.69
CA ARG A 267 -44.21 -15.56 -6.61
C ARG A 267 -45.18 -15.36 -5.46
N ALA A 268 -44.98 -14.31 -4.68
CA ALA A 268 -45.93 -13.91 -3.64
C ALA A 268 -46.43 -12.48 -3.89
N SER A 269 -47.72 -12.28 -3.70
CA SER A 269 -48.37 -10.96 -3.77
C SER A 269 -49.46 -10.88 -2.71
N GLY A 270 -49.74 -9.68 -2.19
CA GLY A 270 -50.81 -9.50 -1.20
C GLY A 270 -50.54 -8.42 -0.15
N ASN A 271 -51.63 -7.86 0.39
CA ASN A 271 -51.63 -6.77 1.36
C ASN A 271 -51.97 -7.24 2.79
N SER A 272 -52.03 -8.54 3.03
CA SER A 272 -52.27 -9.14 4.35
C SER A 272 -51.28 -10.28 4.60
N GLY A 273 -51.08 -10.66 5.87
CA GLY A 273 -50.03 -11.60 6.29
C GLY A 273 -48.71 -10.91 6.64
N SER A 274 -47.96 -11.46 7.60
CA SER A 274 -46.75 -10.81 8.16
C SER A 274 -45.42 -11.23 7.49
N SER A 275 -45.44 -12.06 6.43
CA SER A 275 -44.21 -12.47 5.71
C SER A 275 -44.56 -13.17 4.38
N ASN A 276 -44.78 -12.39 3.32
CA ASN A 276 -45.08 -12.94 1.99
C ASN A 276 -43.78 -13.32 1.26
N THR A 277 -43.58 -14.62 1.03
CA THR A 277 -42.31 -15.15 0.51
C THR A 277 -42.49 -15.80 -0.87
N GLY A 278 -41.69 -15.40 -1.87
CA GLY A 278 -41.73 -16.03 -3.18
C GLY A 278 -41.51 -17.54 -3.13
N VAL A 279 -40.33 -17.96 -2.68
CA VAL A 279 -39.99 -19.37 -2.40
C VAL A 279 -39.57 -19.56 -0.95
N SER A 280 -40.23 -20.48 -0.25
CA SER A 280 -39.91 -20.85 1.13
C SER A 280 -39.48 -22.30 1.20
N LEU A 281 -38.24 -22.55 1.62
CA LEU A 281 -37.68 -23.87 1.84
C LEU A 281 -37.39 -24.00 3.34
N PHE A 282 -38.01 -24.98 3.99
CA PHE A 282 -38.01 -25.10 5.46
C PHE A 282 -37.83 -26.55 5.93
N ASP A 283 -37.04 -26.82 6.97
CA ASP A 283 -36.92 -28.18 7.54
C ASP A 283 -38.27 -28.54 8.18
N GLY A 284 -38.75 -27.79 9.18
CA GLY A 284 -39.91 -28.23 9.98
C GLY A 284 -39.53 -29.40 10.91
N PRO A 285 -40.44 -30.35 11.22
CA PRO A 285 -40.14 -31.48 12.12
C PRO A 285 -39.18 -32.54 11.54
N ALA A 286 -39.06 -32.65 10.20
CA ALA A 286 -38.11 -33.55 9.53
C ALA A 286 -37.22 -32.75 8.55
N ASN A 287 -36.10 -33.31 8.10
CA ASN A 287 -35.18 -32.56 7.25
C ASN A 287 -35.69 -32.40 5.81
N THR A 288 -35.67 -31.18 5.27
CA THR A 288 -35.82 -30.89 3.85
C THR A 288 -34.48 -31.05 3.13
N ILE A 289 -34.49 -31.89 2.11
CA ILE A 289 -33.30 -32.18 1.27
C ILE A 289 -33.66 -31.86 -0.17
N ILE A 290 -32.87 -30.98 -0.79
CA ILE A 290 -32.99 -30.71 -2.23
C ILE A 290 -31.65 -31.04 -2.86
N ARG A 291 -31.63 -32.08 -3.69
CA ARG A 291 -30.39 -32.70 -4.17
C ARG A 291 -30.43 -33.06 -5.65
N ALA A 292 -29.45 -32.56 -6.38
CA ALA A 292 -29.14 -33.02 -7.74
C ALA A 292 -27.72 -33.62 -7.77
N VAL A 293 -27.46 -34.55 -8.68
CA VAL A 293 -26.10 -35.06 -8.90
C VAL A 293 -25.37 -34.16 -9.91
N ASN A 294 -25.69 -34.28 -11.20
CA ASN A 294 -25.04 -33.51 -12.27
C ASN A 294 -25.89 -32.37 -12.83
N GLY A 295 -27.20 -32.38 -12.57
CA GLY A 295 -28.08 -31.28 -12.96
C GLY A 295 -28.06 -30.11 -12.00
N ASN A 296 -28.55 -28.96 -12.48
CA ASN A 296 -28.59 -27.71 -11.74
C ASN A 296 -29.77 -27.66 -10.77
N ILE A 297 -29.61 -26.90 -9.70
CA ILE A 297 -30.73 -26.50 -8.83
C ILE A 297 -30.94 -25.00 -8.97
N ASN A 298 -32.09 -24.62 -9.51
CA ASN A 298 -32.47 -23.24 -9.79
C ASN A 298 -33.66 -22.85 -8.91
N ILE A 299 -33.48 -21.87 -8.03
CA ILE A 299 -34.52 -21.35 -7.14
C ILE A 299 -34.73 -19.89 -7.49
N GLU A 300 -35.96 -19.53 -7.84
CA GLU A 300 -36.35 -18.16 -8.16
C GLU A 300 -37.57 -17.77 -7.32
N GLY A 301 -37.39 -16.81 -6.42
CA GLY A 301 -38.44 -16.31 -5.56
C GLY A 301 -38.64 -14.81 -5.73
N ASN A 302 -39.85 -14.38 -6.04
CA ASN A 302 -40.19 -12.97 -6.21
C ASN A 302 -41.35 -12.59 -5.29
N THR A 303 -41.25 -11.45 -4.61
CA THR A 303 -42.37 -10.88 -3.86
C THR A 303 -42.51 -9.38 -4.16
N THR A 304 -43.75 -8.96 -4.37
CA THR A 304 -44.16 -7.56 -4.55
C THR A 304 -45.04 -7.08 -3.39
N SER A 305 -45.14 -7.89 -2.33
CA SER A 305 -45.92 -7.59 -1.13
C SER A 305 -45.37 -6.35 -0.41
N PRO A 306 -46.23 -5.39 -0.02
CA PRO A 306 -45.85 -4.26 0.84
C PRO A 306 -45.70 -4.61 2.32
N GLN A 307 -45.96 -5.86 2.71
CA GLN A 307 -45.86 -6.28 4.10
C GLN A 307 -44.42 -6.38 4.57
N ASN A 308 -44.22 -6.19 5.88
CA ASN A 308 -42.91 -6.35 6.52
C ASN A 308 -42.41 -7.78 6.39
N ASP A 309 -41.08 -7.96 6.51
CA ASP A 309 -40.39 -9.26 6.53
C ASP A 309 -40.65 -10.14 5.28
N SER A 310 -41.12 -9.54 4.17
CA SER A 310 -41.38 -10.22 2.90
C SER A 310 -40.06 -10.58 2.22
N LYS A 311 -39.96 -11.83 1.73
CA LYS A 311 -38.71 -12.36 1.17
C LYS A 311 -38.88 -12.82 -0.27
N GLY A 312 -37.86 -12.60 -1.09
CA GLY A 312 -37.79 -13.27 -2.39
C GLY A 312 -37.66 -14.78 -2.17
N VAL A 313 -36.56 -15.19 -1.54
CA VAL A 313 -36.29 -16.58 -1.15
C VAL A 313 -35.92 -16.68 0.33
N ALA A 314 -36.53 -17.63 1.03
CA ALA A 314 -36.13 -18.03 2.38
C ALA A 314 -35.67 -19.48 2.39
N ILE A 315 -34.41 -19.71 2.77
CA ILE A 315 -33.82 -21.04 2.97
C ILE A 315 -33.48 -21.18 4.44
N SER A 316 -34.31 -21.93 5.16
CA SER A 316 -34.19 -22.04 6.62
C SER A 316 -34.28 -23.48 7.09
N GLY A 317 -33.22 -24.04 7.69
CA GLY A 317 -33.23 -25.48 7.94
C GLY A 317 -33.31 -26.24 6.60
N VAL A 318 -32.35 -26.18 5.69
CA VAL A 318 -32.43 -26.98 4.45
C VAL A 318 -31.06 -27.43 4.03
N LYS A 319 -30.95 -28.70 3.60
CA LYS A 319 -29.77 -29.22 2.92
C LYS A 319 -29.93 -29.09 1.41
N LEU A 320 -29.46 -27.99 0.85
CA LEU A 320 -29.47 -27.73 -0.59
C LEU A 320 -28.10 -28.09 -1.19
N GLN A 321 -28.03 -29.12 -2.03
CA GLN A 321 -26.72 -29.58 -2.53
C GLN A 321 -26.69 -30.19 -3.94
N THR A 322 -25.56 -30.00 -4.62
CA THR A 322 -25.17 -30.78 -5.80
C THR A 322 -23.98 -31.68 -5.49
N THR A 323 -24.05 -32.97 -5.84
CA THR A 323 -22.98 -33.94 -5.49
C THR A 323 -22.03 -34.27 -6.64
N GLY A 324 -22.31 -33.77 -7.85
CA GLY A 324 -21.46 -33.87 -9.03
C GLY A 324 -21.13 -32.49 -9.62
N THR A 325 -21.33 -32.31 -10.92
CA THR A 325 -20.98 -31.07 -11.65
C THR A 325 -22.09 -30.01 -11.69
N GLY A 326 -23.26 -30.29 -11.10
CA GLY A 326 -24.40 -29.38 -11.15
C GLY A 326 -24.18 -28.07 -10.40
N ASN A 327 -24.70 -26.97 -10.93
CA ASN A 327 -24.65 -25.65 -10.29
C ASN A 327 -25.84 -25.42 -9.35
N ILE A 328 -25.70 -24.51 -8.40
CA ILE A 328 -26.80 -24.00 -7.57
C ILE A 328 -26.99 -22.53 -7.88
N GLN A 329 -28.18 -22.13 -8.32
CA GLN A 329 -28.56 -20.74 -8.56
C GLN A 329 -29.75 -20.37 -7.68
N VAL A 330 -29.63 -19.30 -6.91
CA VAL A 330 -30.71 -18.74 -6.09
C VAL A 330 -30.90 -17.28 -6.46
N LEU A 331 -32.07 -16.93 -6.97
CA LEU A 331 -32.48 -15.58 -7.30
C LEU A 331 -33.67 -15.18 -6.42
N GLY A 332 -33.53 -14.11 -5.64
CA GLY A 332 -34.56 -13.65 -4.71
C GLY A 332 -34.79 -12.15 -4.79
N ASN A 333 -35.99 -11.74 -5.18
CA ASN A 333 -36.36 -10.34 -5.28
C ASN A 333 -37.51 -10.01 -4.31
N SER A 334 -37.31 -9.02 -3.45
CA SER A 334 -38.33 -8.42 -2.58
C SER A 334 -38.43 -6.92 -2.91
N THR A 335 -39.40 -6.56 -3.74
CA THR A 335 -39.49 -5.20 -4.32
C THR A 335 -40.63 -4.36 -3.76
N GLY A 336 -41.62 -4.99 -3.12
CA GLY A 336 -42.77 -4.28 -2.54
C GLY A 336 -42.61 -3.89 -1.08
N ASP A 337 -41.71 -4.54 -0.33
CA ASP A 337 -41.69 -4.58 1.13
C ASP A 337 -41.55 -3.18 1.80
N ALA A 338 -42.25 -2.96 2.91
CA ALA A 338 -42.16 -1.71 3.68
C ALA A 338 -40.98 -1.66 4.66
N ILE A 339 -40.72 -2.74 5.42
CA ILE A 339 -39.69 -2.82 6.47
C ILE A 339 -39.14 -4.26 6.59
N ASN A 340 -37.80 -4.39 6.68
CA ASN A 340 -37.08 -5.65 6.94
C ASN A 340 -37.18 -6.75 5.86
N GLY A 341 -37.72 -6.45 4.69
CA GLY A 341 -37.73 -7.38 3.56
C GLY A 341 -36.35 -7.71 3.03
N SER A 342 -36.05 -9.00 2.86
CA SER A 342 -34.78 -9.43 2.28
C SER A 342 -34.98 -10.03 0.89
N GLY A 343 -34.05 -9.81 -0.03
CA GLY A 343 -34.06 -10.51 -1.31
C GLY A 343 -33.93 -12.02 -1.08
N ILE A 344 -32.89 -12.40 -0.32
CA ILE A 344 -32.60 -13.78 0.08
C ILE A 344 -32.21 -13.83 1.55
N THR A 345 -32.76 -14.81 2.30
CA THR A 345 -32.20 -15.21 3.61
C THR A 345 -31.76 -16.67 3.60
N ILE A 346 -30.52 -16.93 4.01
CA ILE A 346 -29.94 -18.27 4.16
C ILE A 346 -29.47 -18.44 5.60
N ASP A 347 -29.93 -19.49 6.28
CA ASP A 347 -29.46 -19.82 7.62
C ASP A 347 -28.84 -21.22 7.77
N GLN A 348 -28.78 -22.01 6.69
CA GLN A 348 -28.13 -23.34 6.65
C GLN A 348 -27.14 -23.52 5.49
N ARG A 349 -26.86 -24.79 5.13
CA ARG A 349 -25.80 -25.20 4.22
C ARG A 349 -26.26 -25.30 2.77
N LEU A 350 -25.63 -24.51 1.90
CA LEU A 350 -25.63 -24.65 0.44
C LEU A 350 -24.29 -25.26 0.02
N SER A 351 -24.30 -26.40 -0.68
CA SER A 351 -23.07 -27.12 -0.99
C SER A 351 -23.03 -27.67 -2.41
N ALA A 352 -21.99 -27.34 -3.18
CA ALA A 352 -21.75 -27.91 -4.50
C ALA A 352 -20.42 -28.69 -4.52
N ALA A 353 -20.43 -29.91 -5.07
CA ALA A 353 -19.21 -30.71 -5.15
C ALA A 353 -18.23 -30.12 -6.18
N GLY A 354 -18.64 -29.95 -7.44
CA GLY A 354 -17.81 -29.36 -8.50
C GLY A 354 -18.42 -28.15 -9.22
N GLY A 355 -19.72 -27.93 -9.10
CA GLY A 355 -20.41 -26.81 -9.75
C GLY A 355 -20.29 -25.48 -9.02
N ASN A 356 -20.69 -24.40 -9.69
CA ASN A 356 -20.72 -23.06 -9.14
C ASN A 356 -21.95 -22.85 -8.24
N ILE A 357 -21.82 -21.97 -7.25
CA ILE A 357 -22.95 -21.45 -6.47
C ILE A 357 -23.11 -19.97 -6.78
N THR A 358 -24.28 -19.59 -7.28
CA THR A 358 -24.64 -18.18 -7.56
C THR A 358 -25.86 -17.78 -6.74
N VAL A 359 -25.74 -16.72 -5.95
CA VAL A 359 -26.81 -16.18 -5.11
C VAL A 359 -27.01 -14.71 -5.45
N THR A 360 -28.18 -14.34 -5.93
CA THR A 360 -28.50 -12.97 -6.34
C THR A 360 -29.76 -12.50 -5.62
N GLY A 361 -29.61 -11.52 -4.73
CA GLY A 361 -30.70 -11.00 -3.91
C GLY A 361 -30.93 -9.51 -4.09
N THR A 362 -32.18 -9.11 -4.32
CA THR A 362 -32.59 -7.70 -4.41
C THR A 362 -33.64 -7.39 -3.35
N SER A 363 -33.43 -6.34 -2.56
CA SER A 363 -34.40 -5.80 -1.62
C SER A 363 -34.54 -4.30 -1.76
N SER A 364 -35.78 -3.81 -1.82
CA SER A 364 -36.09 -2.37 -1.81
C SER A 364 -36.09 -1.75 -0.41
N SER A 365 -36.18 -2.54 0.68
CA SER A 365 -36.40 -2.02 2.04
C SER A 365 -35.29 -2.35 3.05
N HIS A 366 -34.55 -3.45 2.88
CA HIS A 366 -33.57 -3.94 3.84
C HIS A 366 -32.30 -4.54 3.18
N ILE A 367 -32.09 -5.86 3.25
CA ILE A 367 -30.84 -6.52 2.82
C ILE A 367 -31.05 -7.28 1.51
N GLY A 368 -30.13 -7.13 0.56
CA GLY A 368 -30.17 -7.91 -0.69
C GLY A 368 -30.01 -9.41 -0.44
N VAL A 369 -28.85 -9.79 0.11
CA VAL A 369 -28.54 -11.17 0.52
C VAL A 369 -28.10 -11.20 1.98
N ASP A 370 -28.82 -11.95 2.82
CA ASP A 370 -28.55 -12.11 4.24
C ASP A 370 -28.22 -13.57 4.56
N ILE A 371 -26.96 -13.85 4.88
CA ILE A 371 -26.47 -15.16 5.29
C ILE A 371 -26.20 -15.08 6.80
N LYS A 372 -27.00 -15.78 7.59
CA LYS A 372 -27.01 -15.63 9.06
C LYS A 372 -26.95 -16.97 9.78
N SER A 373 -26.09 -17.07 10.79
CA SER A 373 -25.96 -18.27 11.63
C SER A 373 -26.86 -18.19 12.86
N PRO A 374 -27.88 -19.07 12.99
CA PRO A 374 -28.61 -19.24 14.25
C PRO A 374 -27.69 -19.78 15.36
N ILE A 375 -28.10 -19.59 16.61
CA ILE A 375 -27.34 -20.11 17.76
C ILE A 375 -27.26 -21.64 17.67
N GLY A 376 -26.05 -22.19 17.81
CA GLY A 376 -25.81 -23.63 17.76
C GLY A 376 -25.72 -24.22 16.34
N ILE A 377 -25.86 -23.41 15.28
CA ILE A 377 -25.79 -23.90 13.91
C ILE A 377 -24.82 -23.07 13.07
N THR A 378 -24.01 -23.76 12.26
CA THR A 378 -23.16 -23.09 11.27
C THR A 378 -23.81 -23.05 9.90
N THR A 379 -24.08 -21.85 9.41
CA THR A 379 -24.45 -21.56 8.02
C THR A 379 -23.22 -21.56 7.13
N ALA A 380 -23.30 -22.24 5.99
CA ALA A 380 -22.19 -22.31 5.04
C ALA A 380 -22.67 -22.31 3.59
N VAL A 381 -22.08 -21.45 2.76
CA VAL A 381 -22.15 -21.57 1.29
C VAL A 381 -20.79 -22.08 0.84
N GLU A 382 -20.74 -23.29 0.31
CA GLU A 382 -19.46 -23.98 0.11
C GLU A 382 -19.34 -24.78 -1.19
N THR A 383 -18.14 -24.76 -1.77
CA THR A 383 -17.75 -25.66 -2.87
C THR A 383 -16.59 -26.56 -2.43
N ALA A 384 -16.71 -27.86 -2.71
CA ALA A 384 -15.67 -28.85 -2.33
C ALA A 384 -14.54 -28.96 -3.38
N GLY A 385 -14.83 -28.67 -4.65
CA GLY A 385 -13.91 -28.76 -5.78
C GLY A 385 -13.53 -27.41 -6.38
N THR A 386 -13.55 -27.31 -7.71
CA THR A 386 -13.10 -26.13 -8.48
C THR A 386 -14.21 -25.08 -8.70
N GLY A 387 -15.41 -25.30 -8.19
CA GLY A 387 -16.57 -24.43 -8.40
C GLY A 387 -16.41 -23.07 -7.71
N ASN A 388 -16.85 -22.01 -8.37
CA ASN A 388 -16.85 -20.65 -7.84
C ASN A 388 -18.07 -20.37 -6.96
N ILE A 389 -17.93 -19.43 -6.02
CA ILE A 389 -19.04 -18.84 -5.26
C ILE A 389 -19.20 -17.40 -5.69
N ALA A 390 -20.37 -17.02 -6.20
CA ALA A 390 -20.72 -15.66 -6.58
C ALA A 390 -21.96 -15.21 -5.78
N ILE A 391 -21.81 -14.17 -4.97
CA ILE A 391 -22.90 -13.56 -4.19
C ILE A 391 -23.08 -12.13 -4.68
N THR A 392 -24.29 -11.77 -5.13
CA THR A 392 -24.64 -10.42 -5.55
C THR A 392 -25.85 -9.95 -4.76
N GLY A 393 -25.70 -8.86 -4.01
CA GLY A 393 -26.76 -8.33 -3.18
C GLY A 393 -27.00 -6.85 -3.44
N THR A 394 -28.25 -6.48 -3.74
CA THR A 394 -28.71 -5.09 -3.80
C THR A 394 -29.73 -4.85 -2.70
N GLY A 395 -29.41 -3.96 -1.76
CA GLY A 395 -30.25 -3.68 -0.60
C GLY A 395 -30.32 -2.19 -0.28
N ARG A 396 -31.37 -1.83 0.46
CA ARG A 396 -31.49 -0.47 1.00
C ARG A 396 -30.48 -0.21 2.11
N ILE A 397 -30.37 -1.16 3.05
CA ILE A 397 -29.42 -1.13 4.17
C ILE A 397 -28.11 -1.75 3.72
N ASP A 398 -27.98 -3.08 3.76
CA ASP A 398 -26.78 -3.78 3.31
C ASP A 398 -27.02 -4.48 1.97
N GLY A 399 -26.08 -4.42 1.03
CA GLY A 399 -26.16 -5.23 -0.19
C GLY A 399 -26.05 -6.72 0.14
N VAL A 400 -24.92 -7.10 0.74
CA VAL A 400 -24.65 -8.44 1.26
C VAL A 400 -24.27 -8.35 2.74
N SER A 401 -24.93 -9.16 3.58
CA SER A 401 -24.64 -9.27 5.02
C SER A 401 -24.28 -10.72 5.39
N LEU A 402 -23.12 -10.92 6.01
CA LEU A 402 -22.69 -12.20 6.57
C LEU A 402 -22.67 -12.09 8.10
N ARG A 403 -23.67 -12.68 8.77
CA ARG A 403 -23.90 -12.52 10.20
C ARG A 403 -23.57 -13.79 10.97
N GLY A 404 -22.40 -13.80 11.59
CA GLY A 404 -22.04 -14.80 12.59
C GLY A 404 -22.58 -14.46 13.97
N ASN A 405 -22.59 -15.44 14.86
CA ASN A 405 -22.79 -15.25 16.29
C ASN A 405 -21.54 -15.69 17.06
N ALA A 406 -21.48 -15.43 18.37
CA ALA A 406 -20.30 -15.70 19.20
C ALA A 406 -19.85 -17.18 19.22
N ILE A 407 -20.74 -18.12 18.84
CA ILE A 407 -20.48 -19.56 18.89
C ILE A 407 -20.27 -20.13 17.48
N ASN A 408 -20.92 -19.57 16.46
CA ASN A 408 -20.93 -20.06 15.08
C ASN A 408 -20.79 -18.90 14.08
N ASN A 409 -19.84 -19.03 13.17
CA ASN A 409 -19.68 -18.06 12.09
C ASN A 409 -20.50 -18.48 10.88
N SER A 410 -21.16 -17.53 10.20
CA SER A 410 -21.61 -17.77 8.82
C SER A 410 -20.39 -17.80 7.92
N ARG A 411 -20.27 -18.78 7.02
CA ARG A 411 -19.07 -18.88 6.17
C ARG A 411 -19.37 -18.97 4.67
N LEU A 412 -18.52 -18.34 3.87
CA LEU A 412 -18.32 -18.67 2.45
C LEU A 412 -17.03 -19.48 2.33
N GLN A 413 -17.05 -20.61 1.63
CA GLN A 413 -15.87 -21.49 1.60
C GLN A 413 -15.66 -22.21 0.27
N THR A 414 -14.46 -22.11 -0.29
CA THR A 414 -13.99 -22.93 -1.41
C THR A 414 -12.85 -23.82 -0.91
N GLN A 415 -12.95 -25.14 -1.06
CA GLN A 415 -11.88 -26.07 -0.65
C GLN A 415 -10.84 -26.31 -1.77
N GLY A 416 -11.19 -26.06 -3.04
CA GLY A 416 -10.29 -26.16 -4.20
C GLY A 416 -9.81 -24.81 -4.73
N THR A 417 -9.66 -24.70 -6.06
CA THR A 417 -9.15 -23.51 -6.76
C THR A 417 -10.24 -22.49 -7.13
N GLY A 418 -11.49 -22.71 -6.71
CA GLY A 418 -12.62 -21.84 -7.03
C GLY A 418 -12.48 -20.45 -6.41
N ASN A 419 -12.96 -19.43 -7.11
CA ASN A 419 -12.98 -18.04 -6.64
C ASN A 419 -14.22 -17.78 -5.77
N ILE A 420 -14.10 -16.85 -4.82
CA ILE A 420 -15.21 -16.27 -4.08
C ILE A 420 -15.35 -14.82 -4.51
N THR A 421 -16.48 -14.46 -5.12
CA THR A 421 -16.79 -13.07 -5.50
C THR A 421 -18.05 -12.62 -4.77
N VAL A 422 -17.94 -11.51 -4.02
CA VAL A 422 -19.07 -10.87 -3.34
C VAL A 422 -19.22 -9.47 -3.92
N VAL A 423 -20.39 -9.17 -4.47
CA VAL A 423 -20.74 -7.86 -5.04
C VAL A 423 -21.92 -7.30 -4.25
N GLY A 424 -21.77 -6.10 -3.71
CA GLY A 424 -22.76 -5.53 -2.81
C GLY A 424 -23.07 -4.05 -3.08
N THR A 425 -24.35 -3.73 -3.25
CA THR A 425 -24.87 -2.35 -3.33
C THR A 425 -25.79 -2.09 -2.14
N GLY A 426 -25.39 -1.16 -1.27
CA GLY A 426 -26.19 -0.68 -0.14
C GLY A 426 -26.46 0.81 -0.31
N THR A 427 -27.73 1.21 -0.46
CA THR A 427 -28.05 2.64 -0.72
C THR A 427 -27.82 3.54 0.49
N PHE A 428 -28.10 3.05 1.71
CA PHE A 428 -27.92 3.79 2.97
C PHE A 428 -26.89 3.16 3.90
N GLY A 429 -26.79 1.82 3.94
CA GLY A 429 -25.82 1.09 4.75
C GLY A 429 -24.57 0.68 3.97
N GLN A 430 -24.11 -0.55 4.17
CA GLN A 430 -22.89 -1.06 3.56
C GLN A 430 -23.18 -1.75 2.23
N GLY A 431 -22.26 -1.71 1.27
CA GLY A 431 -22.36 -2.64 0.14
C GLY A 431 -22.16 -4.07 0.63
N ILE A 432 -21.11 -4.28 1.43
CA ILE A 432 -20.78 -5.56 2.05
C ILE A 432 -20.54 -5.36 3.55
N ALA A 433 -21.22 -6.16 4.38
CA ALA A 433 -21.02 -6.18 5.83
C ALA A 433 -20.72 -7.61 6.31
N LEU A 434 -19.53 -7.81 6.88
CA LEU A 434 -19.20 -9.01 7.64
C LEU A 434 -19.37 -8.69 9.13
N ARG A 435 -20.35 -9.33 9.76
CA ARG A 435 -20.71 -9.14 11.17
C ARG A 435 -20.47 -10.45 11.92
N GLY A 436 -19.19 -10.80 12.14
CA GLY A 436 -18.78 -12.10 12.65
C GLY A 436 -18.83 -13.24 11.62
N GLY A 437 -19.13 -12.92 10.36
CA GLY A 437 -19.02 -13.84 9.23
C GLY A 437 -17.57 -14.13 8.85
N ALA A 438 -17.34 -15.27 8.21
CA ALA A 438 -16.03 -15.69 7.74
C ALA A 438 -16.02 -16.02 6.23
N ILE A 439 -14.90 -15.76 5.57
CA ILE A 439 -14.61 -16.25 4.23
C ILE A 439 -13.38 -17.15 4.33
N ASN A 440 -13.51 -18.41 3.91
CA ASN A 440 -12.54 -19.49 4.08
C ASN A 440 -11.98 -19.57 5.53
N PRO A 441 -12.79 -19.94 6.53
CA PRO A 441 -12.34 -19.95 7.93
C PRO A 441 -11.23 -20.96 8.28
N GLY A 442 -10.95 -21.95 7.42
CA GLY A 442 -9.93 -22.98 7.65
C GLY A 442 -8.50 -22.54 7.27
N ALA A 443 -7.48 -23.15 7.89
CA ALA A 443 -6.06 -22.83 7.68
C ALA A 443 -5.54 -23.16 6.27
N THR A 444 -6.22 -24.05 5.55
CA THR A 444 -5.94 -24.40 4.15
C THR A 444 -7.09 -23.93 3.26
N GLY A 445 -7.44 -22.64 3.35
CA GLY A 445 -8.45 -22.04 2.47
C GLY A 445 -8.09 -22.25 0.99
N GLY A 446 -9.11 -22.30 0.12
CA GLY A 446 -8.91 -22.49 -1.31
C GLY A 446 -7.90 -21.51 -1.91
N SER A 447 -7.26 -21.94 -3.00
CA SER A 447 -6.23 -21.16 -3.70
C SER A 447 -6.78 -20.15 -4.71
N GLY A 448 -8.10 -20.09 -4.86
CA GLY A 448 -8.77 -19.08 -5.68
C GLY A 448 -8.69 -17.66 -5.10
N THR A 449 -9.11 -16.70 -5.91
CA THR A 449 -9.20 -15.28 -5.52
C THR A 449 -10.44 -15.05 -4.67
N VAL A 450 -10.29 -14.28 -3.58
CA VAL A 450 -11.39 -13.70 -2.82
C VAL A 450 -11.54 -12.24 -3.24
N ARG A 451 -12.65 -11.91 -3.89
CA ARG A 451 -12.95 -10.55 -4.37
C ARG A 451 -14.18 -9.99 -3.67
N LEU A 452 -14.02 -8.83 -3.05
CA LEU A 452 -15.08 -8.07 -2.40
C LEU A 452 -15.25 -6.76 -3.15
N GLN A 453 -16.37 -6.59 -3.84
CA GLN A 453 -16.65 -5.44 -4.68
C GLN A 453 -17.85 -4.64 -4.16
N ALA A 454 -17.57 -3.48 -3.60
CA ALA A 454 -18.55 -2.55 -3.03
C ALA A 454 -17.88 -1.22 -2.72
N ASP A 455 -18.67 -0.14 -2.70
CA ASP A 455 -18.15 1.20 -2.32
C ASP A 455 -18.01 1.35 -0.79
N LYS A 456 -18.72 0.51 -0.01
CA LYS A 456 -18.60 0.45 1.46
C LYS A 456 -18.48 -0.99 1.92
N ILE A 457 -17.36 -1.32 2.57
CA ILE A 457 -17.07 -2.65 3.10
C ILE A 457 -16.76 -2.54 4.59
N SER A 458 -17.55 -3.21 5.44
CA SER A 458 -17.36 -3.22 6.89
C SER A 458 -17.05 -4.61 7.41
N PHE A 459 -16.14 -4.68 8.37
CA PHE A 459 -15.80 -5.89 9.11
C PHE A 459 -15.89 -5.61 10.60
N ASP A 460 -16.76 -6.34 11.30
CA ASP A 460 -16.74 -6.34 12.76
C ASP A 460 -15.52 -7.14 13.27
N PRO A 461 -15.01 -6.91 14.49
CA PRO A 461 -13.78 -7.53 15.00
C PRO A 461 -13.74 -9.07 15.00
N ALA A 462 -14.91 -9.73 15.01
CA ALA A 462 -15.01 -11.19 14.95
C ALA A 462 -14.91 -11.76 13.51
N SER A 463 -14.90 -10.90 12.50
CA SER A 463 -14.91 -11.30 11.09
C SER A 463 -13.53 -11.79 10.63
N ARG A 464 -13.51 -12.80 9.76
CA ARG A 464 -12.25 -13.42 9.29
C ARG A 464 -12.29 -13.68 7.79
N VAL A 465 -11.24 -13.29 7.07
CA VAL A 465 -11.07 -13.60 5.65
C VAL A 465 -9.72 -14.27 5.46
N ASN A 466 -9.68 -15.54 5.06
CA ASN A 466 -8.44 -16.26 4.77
C ASN A 466 -8.43 -16.82 3.33
N GLY A 467 -7.30 -17.37 2.90
CA GLY A 467 -7.12 -17.94 1.57
C GLY A 467 -5.63 -17.98 1.20
N THR A 468 -5.27 -18.78 0.20
CA THR A 468 -3.88 -18.88 -0.27
C THR A 468 -3.64 -18.16 -1.62
N GLY A 469 -4.72 -17.78 -2.30
CA GLY A 469 -4.69 -17.01 -3.55
C GLY A 469 -4.51 -15.50 -3.33
N LEU A 470 -5.27 -14.70 -4.07
CA LEU A 470 -5.31 -13.24 -3.98
C LEU A 470 -6.53 -12.77 -3.17
N LEU A 471 -6.37 -11.70 -2.39
CA LEU A 471 -7.49 -10.97 -1.79
C LEU A 471 -7.62 -9.59 -2.45
N GLU A 472 -8.81 -9.27 -2.95
CA GLU A 472 -9.09 -7.99 -3.59
C GLU A 472 -10.27 -7.26 -2.94
N PHE A 473 -10.05 -5.98 -2.66
CA PHE A 473 -11.10 -5.02 -2.31
C PHE A 473 -11.23 -4.05 -3.46
N LEU A 474 -12.35 -4.08 -4.17
CA LEU A 474 -12.55 -3.25 -5.36
C LEU A 474 -13.73 -2.30 -5.13
N PRO A 475 -13.62 -1.02 -5.55
CA PRO A 475 -14.81 -0.17 -5.64
C PRO A 475 -15.78 -0.79 -6.66
N LEU A 476 -17.07 -0.65 -6.41
CA LEU A 476 -18.08 -1.02 -7.39
C LEU A 476 -18.24 0.11 -8.42
N THR A 477 -18.22 1.35 -7.93
CA THR A 477 -18.24 2.57 -8.72
C THR A 477 -16.87 3.22 -8.56
N SER A 478 -16.04 3.21 -9.60
CA SER A 478 -14.63 3.61 -9.49
C SER A 478 -14.42 5.01 -8.89
N ASN A 479 -15.39 5.92 -9.09
CA ASN A 479 -15.35 7.32 -8.67
C ASN A 479 -15.96 7.60 -7.30
N LEU A 480 -16.49 6.58 -6.62
CA LEU A 480 -16.95 6.69 -5.24
C LEU A 480 -15.87 6.21 -4.27
N ASP A 481 -15.88 6.75 -3.06
CA ASP A 481 -14.92 6.38 -2.03
C ASP A 481 -15.11 4.91 -1.61
N LEU A 482 -14.02 4.15 -1.60
CA LEU A 482 -13.96 2.81 -1.02
C LEU A 482 -13.69 2.93 0.47
N ASN A 483 -14.72 2.71 1.30
CA ASN A 483 -14.57 2.74 2.76
C ASN A 483 -14.35 1.33 3.33
N ILE A 484 -13.25 1.13 4.05
CA ILE A 484 -12.88 -0.15 4.67
C ILE A 484 -12.75 0.03 6.19
N GLY A 485 -13.59 -0.67 6.97
CA GLY A 485 -13.41 -0.82 8.42
C GLY A 485 -12.92 -2.22 8.71
N THR A 486 -11.63 -2.43 8.97
CA THR A 486 -11.04 -3.73 9.32
C THR A 486 -10.10 -3.58 10.50
N THR A 487 -9.93 -4.67 11.27
CA THR A 487 -8.94 -4.76 12.35
C THR A 487 -7.82 -5.78 12.08
N THR A 488 -8.09 -6.89 11.36
CA THR A 488 -7.06 -7.86 10.93
C THR A 488 -7.54 -8.66 9.71
N LEU A 489 -6.77 -8.71 8.61
CA LEU A 489 -7.04 -9.61 7.47
C LEU A 489 -6.18 -10.88 7.58
N GLY A 490 -6.76 -12.03 7.22
CA GLY A 490 -6.20 -13.37 7.49
C GLY A 490 -4.88 -13.68 6.79
N ASN A 491 -4.26 -14.75 7.26
CA ASN A 491 -2.82 -14.91 7.44
C ASN A 491 -2.11 -15.84 6.43
N THR A 492 -2.59 -15.92 5.19
CA THR A 492 -2.04 -16.86 4.18
C THR A 492 -2.11 -16.38 2.72
N PHE A 493 -2.59 -15.17 2.42
CA PHE A 493 -2.75 -14.73 1.03
C PHE A 493 -1.39 -14.51 0.35
N SER A 494 -1.29 -14.78 -0.95
CA SER A 494 -0.10 -14.45 -1.73
C SER A 494 0.12 -12.93 -1.84
N GLN A 495 -0.97 -12.17 -1.94
CA GLN A 495 -1.01 -10.71 -2.05
C GLN A 495 -2.39 -10.19 -1.65
N ILE A 496 -2.46 -8.93 -1.21
CA ILE A 496 -3.69 -8.20 -0.90
C ILE A 496 -3.71 -6.91 -1.73
N ASN A 497 -4.75 -6.72 -2.53
CA ASN A 497 -4.97 -5.53 -3.34
C ASN A 497 -6.17 -4.75 -2.82
N VAL A 498 -5.97 -3.47 -2.54
CA VAL A 498 -7.02 -2.53 -2.19
C VAL A 498 -7.11 -1.48 -3.29
N GLY A 499 -8.21 -1.45 -4.02
CA GLY A 499 -8.37 -0.69 -5.26
C GLY A 499 -7.73 -1.38 -6.48
N ASN A 500 -7.94 -0.78 -7.65
CA ASN A 500 -7.40 -1.20 -8.93
C ASN A 500 -6.81 -0.01 -9.71
N LEU A 501 -6.27 -0.27 -10.90
CA LEU A 501 -5.68 0.76 -11.75
C LEU A 501 -6.68 1.83 -12.21
N ASP A 502 -7.97 1.51 -12.22
CA ASP A 502 -9.06 2.41 -12.65
C ASP A 502 -9.70 3.17 -11.48
N THR A 503 -9.24 2.95 -10.25
CA THR A 503 -9.82 3.57 -9.05
C THR A 503 -9.48 5.06 -9.02
N ASN A 504 -10.52 5.92 -9.13
CA ASN A 504 -10.41 7.37 -9.09
C ASN A 504 -11.15 8.04 -7.91
N GLY A 505 -11.86 7.28 -7.08
CA GLY A 505 -12.36 7.71 -5.77
C GLY A 505 -11.31 7.62 -4.66
N THR A 506 -11.66 8.06 -3.45
CA THR A 506 -10.75 7.97 -2.29
C THR A 506 -10.85 6.60 -1.63
N ILE A 507 -9.73 5.91 -1.44
CA ILE A 507 -9.68 4.74 -0.57
C ILE A 507 -9.52 5.22 0.86
N THR A 508 -10.54 4.98 1.70
CA THR A 508 -10.56 5.43 3.09
C THR A 508 -10.55 4.24 4.06
N PHE A 509 -9.55 4.18 4.93
CA PHE A 509 -9.53 3.29 6.09
C PHE A 509 -10.21 3.98 7.27
N ARG A 510 -11.16 3.29 7.91
CA ARG A 510 -11.94 3.80 9.05
C ARG A 510 -11.56 3.16 10.37
N GLU A 511 -10.60 2.22 10.36
CA GLU A 511 -10.09 1.46 11.50
C GLU A 511 -8.62 1.07 11.23
N ASN A 512 -7.93 0.55 12.25
CA ASN A 512 -6.55 0.08 12.13
C ASN A 512 -6.47 -1.20 11.29
N ALA A 513 -5.74 -1.21 10.18
CA ALA A 513 -5.59 -2.41 9.35
C ALA A 513 -4.24 -3.09 9.56
N THR A 514 -4.25 -4.40 9.85
CA THR A 514 -3.04 -5.24 9.90
C THR A 514 -3.02 -6.24 8.74
N PHE A 515 -1.91 -6.26 8.00
CA PHE A 515 -1.66 -7.12 6.84
C PHE A 515 -0.48 -8.05 7.12
N ASN A 516 -0.66 -9.35 6.95
CA ASN A 516 0.42 -10.34 7.17
C ASN A 516 1.14 -10.74 5.87
N ASN A 517 0.65 -10.21 4.74
CA ASN A 517 1.10 -10.50 3.39
C ASN A 517 1.30 -9.20 2.61
N PRO A 518 2.03 -9.22 1.48
CA PRO A 518 2.25 -8.04 0.66
C PRO A 518 0.93 -7.34 0.33
N VAL A 519 0.84 -6.05 0.66
CA VAL A 519 -0.35 -5.22 0.41
C VAL A 519 -0.02 -4.08 -0.55
N THR A 520 -0.86 -3.93 -1.57
CA THR A 520 -0.87 -2.77 -2.46
C THR A 520 -2.19 -2.03 -2.29
N ILE A 521 -2.13 -0.77 -1.87
CA ILE A 521 -3.27 0.14 -1.78
C ILE A 521 -3.13 1.12 -2.93
N GLN A 522 -4.05 1.10 -3.89
CA GLN A 522 -3.88 1.81 -5.16
C GLN A 522 -5.16 2.52 -5.63
N ALA A 523 -5.03 3.82 -5.85
CA ALA A 523 -6.01 4.68 -6.52
C ALA A 523 -5.30 5.59 -7.55
N PRO A 524 -4.65 5.02 -8.59
CA PRO A 524 -3.74 5.76 -9.45
C PRO A 524 -4.44 6.48 -10.62
N ALA A 525 -5.74 6.25 -10.84
CA ALA A 525 -6.49 6.93 -11.89
C ALA A 525 -6.79 8.39 -11.48
N ALA A 526 -6.99 9.25 -12.49
CA ALA A 526 -7.16 10.69 -12.30
C ALA A 526 -8.24 11.03 -11.25
N GLY A 527 -7.81 11.60 -10.13
CA GLY A 527 -8.64 11.95 -8.99
C GLY A 527 -8.56 11.02 -7.77
N GLY A 528 -7.95 9.84 -7.91
CA GLY A 528 -7.87 8.84 -6.84
C GLY A 528 -6.95 9.27 -5.70
N ALA A 529 -7.40 9.10 -4.46
CA ALA A 529 -6.69 9.50 -3.24
C ALA A 529 -6.68 8.35 -2.21
N ILE A 530 -5.80 8.43 -1.21
CA ILE A 530 -5.77 7.45 -0.10
C ILE A 530 -5.82 8.21 1.22
N ASN A 531 -6.71 7.79 2.12
CA ASN A 531 -6.88 8.37 3.45
C ASN A 531 -6.96 7.29 4.53
N SER A 532 -5.97 7.26 5.42
CA SER A 532 -5.97 6.46 6.65
C SER A 532 -5.66 7.34 7.87
N ALA A 533 -6.02 8.62 7.81
CA ALA A 533 -5.79 9.57 8.90
C ALA A 533 -6.42 9.07 10.21
N GLY A 534 -5.64 9.11 11.30
CA GLY A 534 -6.07 8.65 12.63
C GLY A 534 -5.97 7.14 12.85
N PHE A 535 -5.64 6.35 11.83
CA PHE A 535 -5.54 4.90 11.91
C PHE A 535 -4.12 4.39 11.60
N THR A 536 -3.85 3.18 12.05
CA THR A 536 -2.57 2.50 11.82
C THR A 536 -2.70 1.49 10.69
N ILE A 537 -1.76 1.52 9.74
CA ILE A 537 -1.57 0.50 8.73
C ILE A 537 -0.33 -0.32 9.12
N ALA A 538 -0.53 -1.56 9.56
CA ALA A 538 0.53 -2.42 10.09
C ALA A 538 0.82 -3.61 9.17
N GLY A 539 2.09 -3.95 9.01
CA GLY A 539 2.59 -5.12 8.29
C GLY A 539 3.25 -6.12 9.23
N THR A 540 2.83 -7.39 9.18
CA THR A 540 3.49 -8.51 9.87
C THR A 540 3.88 -9.62 8.88
N GLY A 541 4.56 -10.67 9.34
CA GLY A 541 4.91 -11.80 8.46
C GLY A 541 5.83 -11.41 7.31
N ASN A 542 5.37 -11.57 6.06
CA ASN A 542 6.11 -11.24 4.85
C ASN A 542 5.58 -9.99 4.11
N ALA A 543 4.80 -9.14 4.78
CA ALA A 543 4.15 -7.99 4.15
C ALA A 543 5.15 -6.90 3.69
N THR A 544 5.11 -6.53 2.41
CA THR A 544 5.49 -5.19 1.96
C THR A 544 4.26 -4.29 1.98
N ILE A 545 4.42 -2.99 2.24
CA ILE A 545 3.33 -2.02 2.19
C ILE A 545 3.61 -1.04 1.07
N SER A 546 2.75 -1.01 0.06
CA SER A 546 2.81 -0.07 -1.06
C SER A 546 1.52 0.74 -1.14
N MET A 547 1.64 2.06 -1.22
CA MET A 547 0.52 2.99 -1.42
C MET A 547 0.78 3.81 -2.68
N ASN A 548 -0.17 3.84 -3.61
CA ASN A 548 -0.05 4.55 -4.87
C ASN A 548 -1.34 5.32 -5.20
N ALA A 549 -1.27 6.64 -5.31
CA ALA A 549 -2.42 7.48 -5.62
C ALA A 549 -2.11 8.51 -6.70
N ASP A 550 -3.13 8.94 -7.44
CA ASP A 550 -3.03 10.12 -8.30
C ASP A 550 -2.94 11.40 -7.47
N ARG A 551 -3.90 11.59 -6.56
CA ARG A 551 -4.00 12.73 -5.64
C ARG A 551 -3.34 12.42 -4.29
N SER A 552 -3.66 13.25 -3.30
CA SER A 552 -3.00 13.22 -2.00
C SER A 552 -3.18 11.91 -1.25
N ILE A 553 -2.14 11.55 -0.50
CA ILE A 553 -2.14 10.45 0.45
C ILE A 553 -2.03 11.04 1.85
N VAL A 554 -3.01 10.77 2.70
CA VAL A 554 -3.01 11.20 4.11
C VAL A 554 -3.06 9.98 5.00
N THR A 555 -2.11 9.81 5.92
CA THR A 555 -2.03 8.62 6.78
C THR A 555 -1.75 8.96 8.24
N GLY A 556 -2.22 8.09 9.15
CA GLY A 556 -1.69 8.01 10.51
C GLY A 556 -0.38 7.24 10.57
N ASN A 557 -0.29 6.26 11.47
CA ASN A 557 0.89 5.43 11.62
C ASN A 557 0.99 4.39 10.50
N ILE A 558 2.19 4.13 10.00
CA ILE A 558 2.48 2.98 9.13
C ILE A 558 3.64 2.21 9.74
N THR A 559 3.40 0.96 10.13
CA THR A 559 4.43 0.11 10.76
C THR A 559 4.68 -1.13 9.92
N ASN A 560 5.93 -1.43 9.57
CA ASN A 560 6.29 -2.65 8.87
C ASN A 560 7.68 -3.18 9.30
N PRO A 561 7.79 -3.75 10.51
CA PRO A 561 9.08 -4.12 11.10
C PRO A 561 9.97 -4.97 10.16
N GLY A 562 11.12 -4.41 9.77
CA GLY A 562 12.15 -5.04 8.94
C GLY A 562 11.81 -5.23 7.47
N ARG A 563 10.73 -4.60 6.99
CA ARG A 563 10.20 -4.75 5.63
C ARG A 563 9.87 -3.39 5.04
N SER A 564 9.90 -3.28 3.71
CA SER A 564 9.84 -1.97 3.05
C SER A 564 8.45 -1.33 3.10
N ILE A 565 8.43 0.01 3.10
CA ILE A 565 7.26 0.86 2.92
C ILE A 565 7.52 1.76 1.70
N ALA A 566 6.58 1.80 0.76
CA ALA A 566 6.61 2.69 -0.39
C ALA A 566 5.30 3.50 -0.47
N ILE A 567 5.41 4.82 -0.61
CA ILE A 567 4.28 5.75 -0.71
C ILE A 567 4.51 6.66 -1.90
N ASN A 568 3.60 6.65 -2.86
CA ASN A 568 3.71 7.42 -4.11
C ASN A 568 2.42 8.21 -4.41
N SER A 569 2.55 9.52 -4.60
CA SER A 569 1.46 10.40 -5.06
C SER A 569 1.87 11.10 -6.36
N ASN A 570 1.21 10.77 -7.46
CA ASN A 570 1.63 11.19 -8.80
C ASN A 570 1.40 12.68 -9.09
N ASN A 571 0.32 13.26 -8.56
CA ASN A 571 -0.16 14.62 -8.81
C ASN A 571 -0.65 15.32 -7.52
N GLY A 572 -0.55 14.68 -6.35
CA GLY A 572 -0.97 15.22 -5.06
C GLY A 572 0.16 15.36 -4.06
N SER A 573 -0.20 15.68 -2.81
CA SER A 573 0.71 15.80 -1.65
C SER A 573 0.72 14.51 -0.81
N ILE A 574 1.75 14.31 0.01
CA ILE A 574 1.76 13.24 1.03
C ILE A 574 1.78 13.88 2.41
N ASP A 575 0.85 13.52 3.28
CA ASP A 575 0.81 13.96 4.68
C ASP A 575 0.71 12.75 5.62
N THR A 576 1.84 12.42 6.25
CA THR A 576 1.92 11.43 7.32
C THR A 576 2.30 12.10 8.65
N SER A 577 2.12 13.42 8.77
CA SER A 577 2.54 14.18 9.96
C SER A 577 1.73 13.86 11.22
N ALA A 578 0.56 13.22 11.07
CA ALA A 578 -0.26 12.75 12.17
C ALA A 578 0.26 11.46 12.84
N GLY A 579 1.26 10.77 12.26
CA GLY A 579 1.77 9.50 12.77
C GLY A 579 3.25 9.25 12.46
N THR A 580 3.70 8.03 12.72
CA THR A 580 5.07 7.57 12.46
C THR A 580 5.10 6.57 11.32
N ILE A 581 6.11 6.67 10.45
CA ILE A 581 6.46 5.62 9.48
C ILE A 581 7.64 4.82 10.05
N ASP A 582 7.43 3.55 10.36
CA ASP A 582 8.35 2.73 11.15
C ASP A 582 8.59 1.36 10.50
N THR A 583 9.84 1.05 10.15
CA THR A 583 10.28 -0.26 9.68
C THR A 583 11.35 -0.88 10.59
N ILE A 584 11.46 -0.44 11.84
CA ILE A 584 12.46 -0.89 12.81
C ILE A 584 12.33 -2.40 13.06
N SER A 585 13.47 -3.11 13.08
CA SER A 585 13.51 -4.53 13.45
C SER A 585 14.87 -4.94 14.01
N ALA A 586 14.85 -5.99 14.84
CA ALA A 586 16.03 -6.70 15.31
C ALA A 586 16.85 -7.34 14.17
N SER A 587 16.20 -7.79 13.09
CA SER A 587 16.84 -8.45 11.95
C SER A 587 17.39 -7.50 10.89
N GLY A 588 17.17 -6.18 11.05
CA GLY A 588 17.50 -5.14 10.07
C GLY A 588 16.25 -4.37 9.66
N GLY A 589 16.36 -3.06 9.51
CA GLY A 589 15.25 -2.18 9.17
C GLY A 589 14.87 -2.26 7.68
N GLY A 590 13.60 -2.03 7.37
CA GLY A 590 13.11 -2.02 5.99
C GLY A 590 13.32 -0.68 5.29
N ASN A 591 13.46 -0.67 3.95
CA ASN A 591 13.60 0.60 3.21
C ASN A 591 12.31 1.41 3.25
N ILE A 592 12.42 2.73 3.33
CA ILE A 592 11.28 3.65 3.25
C ILE A 592 11.47 4.58 2.05
N ALA A 593 10.51 4.57 1.13
CA ALA A 593 10.49 5.46 -0.03
C ALA A 593 9.18 6.26 -0.06
N ILE A 594 9.28 7.58 -0.12
CA ILE A 594 8.15 8.51 -0.15
C ILE A 594 8.36 9.47 -1.32
N THR A 595 7.50 9.41 -2.33
CA THR A 595 7.60 10.24 -3.54
C THR A 595 6.29 10.96 -3.81
N SER A 596 6.35 12.27 -4.05
CA SER A 596 5.17 13.10 -4.30
C SER A 596 5.47 14.15 -5.36
N ALA A 597 4.48 14.47 -6.20
CA ALA A 597 4.55 15.70 -6.99
C ALA A 597 4.43 16.94 -6.10
N GLY A 598 3.46 16.95 -5.19
CA GLY A 598 3.22 18.05 -4.25
C GLY A 598 4.09 18.00 -3.00
N ASP A 599 3.68 18.76 -1.99
CA ASP A 599 4.36 18.83 -0.70
C ASP A 599 4.36 17.48 0.03
N ILE A 600 5.44 17.20 0.77
CA ILE A 600 5.52 16.06 1.68
C ILE A 600 5.64 16.58 3.12
N ALA A 601 4.68 16.21 3.96
CA ALA A 601 4.73 16.43 5.39
C ALA A 601 4.83 15.07 6.11
N VAL A 602 5.88 14.88 6.90
CA VAL A 602 6.08 13.69 7.75
C VAL A 602 6.37 14.13 9.16
N ASN A 603 6.06 13.29 10.15
CA ASN A 603 6.55 13.49 11.51
C ASN A 603 7.85 12.73 11.71
N THR A 604 7.76 11.47 12.15
CA THR A 604 8.93 10.60 12.37
C THR A 604 8.97 9.51 11.30
N VAL A 605 10.14 9.30 10.70
CA VAL A 605 10.41 8.27 9.67
C VAL A 605 11.61 7.44 10.10
N GLN A 606 11.43 6.14 10.34
CA GLN A 606 12.44 5.31 10.99
C GLN A 606 12.64 3.97 10.27
N SER A 607 13.88 3.69 9.90
CA SER A 607 14.31 2.41 9.32
C SER A 607 15.50 1.82 10.08
N ARG A 608 15.62 2.16 11.36
CA ARG A 608 16.73 1.72 12.22
C ARG A 608 16.78 0.21 12.41
N ALA A 609 17.98 -0.35 12.56
CA ALA A 609 18.16 -1.71 13.04
C ALA A 609 18.58 -1.75 14.52
N GLU A 610 18.01 -2.67 15.31
CA GLU A 610 18.24 -2.72 16.77
C GLU A 610 19.34 -3.70 17.21
N ASN A 611 19.63 -4.72 16.40
CA ASN A 611 20.69 -5.72 16.65
C ASN A 611 21.62 -5.83 15.42
N THR A 612 22.16 -7.02 15.14
CA THR A 612 23.14 -7.26 14.07
C THR A 612 22.64 -7.06 12.63
N GLY A 613 21.39 -6.64 12.42
CA GLY A 613 20.84 -6.38 11.10
C GLY A 613 21.19 -5.01 10.57
N THR A 614 21.27 -4.83 9.26
CA THR A 614 21.48 -3.51 8.63
C THR A 614 20.21 -2.66 8.72
N SER A 615 20.36 -1.36 8.96
CA SER A 615 19.24 -0.41 8.82
C SER A 615 18.68 -0.41 7.39
N GLY A 616 17.51 0.16 7.14
CA GLY A 616 16.98 0.39 5.80
C GLY A 616 17.33 1.79 5.29
N SER A 617 17.42 2.00 3.98
CA SER A 617 17.56 3.35 3.41
C SER A 617 16.27 4.15 3.51
N ILE A 618 16.38 5.47 3.64
CA ILE A 618 15.23 6.39 3.59
C ILE A 618 15.38 7.35 2.41
N ALA A 619 14.40 7.37 1.51
CA ALA A 619 14.31 8.31 0.40
C ALA A 619 13.00 9.08 0.46
N ILE A 620 13.07 10.41 0.51
CA ILE A 620 11.92 11.32 0.51
C ILE A 620 12.10 12.33 -0.62
N GLU A 621 11.22 12.31 -1.61
CA GLU A 621 11.33 13.12 -2.82
C GLU A 621 10.03 13.86 -3.17
N SER A 622 10.07 15.18 -3.15
CA SER A 622 9.02 16.06 -3.66
C SER A 622 9.48 16.73 -4.94
N THR A 623 8.86 16.39 -6.07
CA THR A 623 9.34 16.82 -7.40
C THR A 623 8.90 18.25 -7.77
N ALA A 624 7.84 18.78 -7.16
CA ALA A 624 7.40 20.17 -7.34
C ALA A 624 7.12 20.93 -6.03
N GLY A 625 6.99 20.24 -4.89
CA GLY A 625 6.68 20.83 -3.59
C GLY A 625 7.86 20.94 -2.61
N LYS A 626 7.54 21.28 -1.37
CA LYS A 626 8.46 21.33 -0.22
C LYS A 626 8.41 20.04 0.60
N ILE A 627 9.44 19.78 1.40
CA ILE A 627 9.45 18.68 2.39
C ILE A 627 9.52 19.26 3.80
N THR A 628 8.63 18.80 4.69
CA THR A 628 8.63 19.12 6.11
C THR A 628 8.62 17.83 6.93
N ALA A 629 9.72 17.54 7.61
CA ALA A 629 9.83 16.52 8.65
C ALA A 629 9.78 17.19 10.02
N THR A 630 8.65 17.08 10.73
CA THR A 630 8.49 17.69 12.07
C THR A 630 9.12 16.86 13.17
N GLY A 631 9.42 15.59 12.93
CA GLY A 631 10.16 14.69 13.81
C GLY A 631 11.47 14.23 13.18
N ASN A 632 11.96 13.07 13.61
CA ASN A 632 13.27 12.56 13.20
C ASN A 632 13.16 11.71 11.93
N VAL A 633 14.17 11.82 11.07
CA VAL A 633 14.42 10.88 9.95
C VAL A 633 15.64 10.03 10.34
N ASP A 634 15.41 8.76 10.70
CA ASP A 634 16.37 7.90 11.39
C ASP A 634 16.58 6.56 10.66
N ALA A 635 17.72 6.45 9.97
CA ALA A 635 18.24 5.23 9.35
C ALA A 635 19.50 4.72 10.09
N SER A 636 19.61 5.00 11.39
CA SER A 636 20.77 4.58 12.18
C SER A 636 20.85 3.06 12.36
N SER A 637 22.01 2.54 12.78
CA SER A 637 22.17 1.15 13.19
C SER A 637 22.69 1.04 14.63
N ARG A 638 22.16 0.07 15.39
CA ARG A 638 22.65 -0.32 16.72
C ARG A 638 23.28 -1.72 16.63
N ASN A 639 24.41 -1.96 17.30
CA ASN A 639 25.10 -3.26 17.40
C ASN A 639 25.58 -3.92 16.07
N ALA A 640 26.90 -3.91 15.80
CA ALA A 640 27.65 -4.58 14.71
C ALA A 640 27.23 -4.40 13.22
N ALA A 641 26.11 -3.76 12.88
CA ALA A 641 25.68 -3.55 11.48
C ALA A 641 25.94 -2.13 10.93
N SER A 642 25.83 -1.95 9.60
CA SER A 642 25.97 -0.65 8.92
C SER A 642 24.67 0.18 8.91
N GLY A 643 24.82 1.49 9.04
CA GLY A 643 23.81 2.49 8.69
C GLY A 643 23.64 2.57 7.17
N ASN A 644 22.44 2.89 6.70
CA ASN A 644 22.11 3.06 5.29
C ASN A 644 21.77 4.52 5.00
N ASP A 645 21.84 4.88 3.72
CA ASP A 645 21.75 6.28 3.31
C ASP A 645 20.37 6.90 3.53
N ILE A 646 20.37 8.20 3.82
CA ILE A 646 19.19 9.07 3.82
C ILE A 646 19.31 10.07 2.66
N SER A 647 18.28 10.13 1.81
CA SER A 647 18.16 11.12 0.75
C SER A 647 16.85 11.90 0.88
N ILE A 648 16.93 13.23 0.97
CA ILE A 648 15.78 14.14 1.02
C ILE A 648 15.91 15.16 -0.11
N LYS A 649 15.00 15.12 -1.09
CA LYS A 649 15.06 15.98 -2.28
C LYS A 649 13.76 16.73 -2.46
N ALA A 650 13.81 18.05 -2.48
CA ALA A 650 12.64 18.88 -2.74
C ALA A 650 12.91 19.87 -3.88
N SER A 651 11.91 20.14 -4.71
CA SER A 651 11.94 21.32 -5.58
C SER A 651 11.89 22.60 -4.74
N GLY A 652 10.99 22.64 -3.76
CA GLY A 652 10.86 23.68 -2.75
C GLY A 652 11.80 23.49 -1.55
N SER A 653 11.49 24.12 -0.43
CA SER A 653 12.34 24.08 0.78
C SER A 653 12.29 22.72 1.48
N VAL A 654 13.35 22.39 2.22
CA VAL A 654 13.41 21.23 3.13
C VAL A 654 13.52 21.71 4.56
N ARG A 655 12.64 21.24 5.43
CA ARG A 655 12.76 21.42 6.89
C ARG A 655 12.79 20.06 7.58
N ALA A 656 13.77 19.82 8.44
CA ALA A 656 13.90 18.61 9.25
C ALA A 656 14.38 18.93 10.67
N GLN A 657 14.07 18.08 11.65
CA GLN A 657 14.68 18.18 12.99
C GLN A 657 16.02 17.45 13.02
N THR A 658 16.03 16.16 13.33
CA THR A 658 17.24 15.32 13.26
C THR A 658 17.19 14.40 12.05
N VAL A 659 18.27 14.37 11.29
CA VAL A 659 18.48 13.42 10.18
C VAL A 659 19.68 12.55 10.52
N SER A 660 19.46 11.29 10.89
CA SER A 660 20.50 10.41 11.44
C SER A 660 20.65 9.11 10.66
N ALA A 661 21.79 8.93 10.00
CA ALA A 661 22.25 7.70 9.38
C ALA A 661 23.42 7.06 10.17
N ALA A 662 23.53 7.39 11.46
CA ALA A 662 24.66 7.04 12.31
C ALA A 662 24.81 5.53 12.56
N ALA A 663 26.04 5.08 12.78
CA ALA A 663 26.34 3.71 13.25
C ALA A 663 26.82 3.75 14.71
N ILE A 664 25.95 3.37 15.65
CA ILE A 664 26.19 3.54 17.10
C ILE A 664 26.28 2.16 17.79
N GLY A 665 27.13 2.04 18.83
CA GLY A 665 27.20 0.86 19.71
C GLY A 665 28.58 0.21 19.82
N SER A 666 28.75 -0.69 20.78
CA SER A 666 30.01 -1.40 21.06
C SER A 666 30.07 -2.73 20.29
N GLY A 667 30.73 -2.76 19.14
CA GLY A 667 30.89 -3.97 18.32
C GLY A 667 31.90 -3.79 17.18
N ALA A 668 32.34 -4.89 16.57
CA ALA A 668 33.32 -4.89 15.48
C ALA A 668 32.66 -4.54 14.13
N SER A 669 33.22 -3.53 13.43
CA SER A 669 32.87 -3.09 12.06
C SER A 669 31.41 -2.62 11.85
N GLY A 670 31.20 -1.87 10.76
CA GLY A 670 29.91 -1.26 10.39
C GLY A 670 30.08 0.23 10.09
N ASN A 671 29.74 0.64 8.87
CA ASN A 671 29.85 2.04 8.43
C ASN A 671 28.54 2.78 8.71
N ALA A 672 28.60 4.07 8.99
CA ALA A 672 27.42 4.93 8.95
C ALA A 672 26.98 5.18 7.50
N GLY A 673 25.69 5.45 7.31
CA GLY A 673 25.14 5.85 6.02
C GLY A 673 25.41 7.32 5.72
N GLY A 674 25.40 7.69 4.45
CA GLY A 674 25.48 9.08 4.01
C GLY A 674 24.14 9.81 4.15
N VAL A 675 24.22 11.14 4.27
CA VAL A 675 23.05 12.02 4.28
C VAL A 675 23.15 13.00 3.12
N THR A 676 22.16 12.98 2.22
CA THR A 676 22.05 13.95 1.13
C THR A 676 20.73 14.70 1.23
N ILE A 677 20.80 16.02 1.33
CA ILE A 677 19.62 16.90 1.32
C ILE A 677 19.77 17.92 0.19
N SER A 678 18.79 17.99 -0.72
CA SER A 678 18.79 18.97 -1.80
C SER A 678 17.48 19.75 -1.89
N SER A 679 17.60 21.06 -2.08
CA SER A 679 16.49 21.98 -2.37
C SER A 679 16.80 22.77 -3.65
N ASN A 680 15.99 22.59 -4.69
CA ASN A 680 16.29 23.19 -6.01
C ASN A 680 15.99 24.69 -6.07
N THR A 681 14.98 25.17 -5.33
CA THR A 681 14.55 26.58 -5.34
C THR A 681 14.45 27.18 -3.94
N GLY A 682 14.36 26.34 -2.91
CA GLY A 682 14.11 26.75 -1.53
C GLY A 682 15.36 26.71 -0.65
N THR A 683 15.11 26.73 0.67
CA THR A 683 16.15 26.61 1.71
C THR A 683 16.24 25.18 2.25
N ILE A 684 17.34 24.86 2.93
CA ILE A 684 17.45 23.69 3.80
C ILE A 684 17.55 24.19 5.24
N ALA A 685 16.63 23.76 6.10
CA ALA A 685 16.65 24.02 7.54
C ALA A 685 16.65 22.68 8.30
N ALA A 686 17.74 22.34 8.96
CA ALA A 686 17.89 21.14 9.76
C ALA A 686 18.27 21.48 11.21
N GLY A 687 17.86 20.67 12.18
CA GLY A 687 18.43 20.69 13.53
C GLY A 687 19.80 20.02 13.53
N SER A 688 19.83 18.70 13.69
CA SER A 688 21.06 17.90 13.70
C SER A 688 21.14 17.00 12.46
N ILE A 689 22.31 16.89 11.85
CA ILE A 689 22.59 15.95 10.77
C ILE A 689 23.72 15.02 11.20
N GLU A 690 23.45 13.73 11.27
CA GLU A 690 24.33 12.74 11.89
C GLU A 690 24.63 11.60 10.93
N ALA A 691 25.87 11.54 10.46
CA ALA A 691 26.43 10.44 9.67
C ALA A 691 27.65 9.82 10.40
N GLN A 692 27.69 9.93 11.74
CA GLN A 692 28.82 9.53 12.57
C GLN A 692 28.90 8.01 12.81
N SER A 693 30.10 7.49 13.09
CA SER A 693 30.32 6.08 13.45
C SER A 693 31.16 5.95 14.72
N ASN A 694 30.63 5.24 15.72
CA ASN A 694 31.35 4.95 16.97
C ASN A 694 31.88 3.50 17.04
N ARG A 695 32.03 2.86 15.88
CA ARG A 695 32.38 1.44 15.74
C ARG A 695 33.87 1.24 15.47
N ILE A 696 34.42 0.12 15.94
CA ILE A 696 35.79 -0.29 15.62
C ILE A 696 35.90 -0.53 14.11
N ASN A 697 36.84 0.14 13.46
CA ASN A 697 37.04 0.17 11.99
C ASN A 697 35.83 0.69 11.19
N GLY A 698 34.80 1.26 11.82
CA GLY A 698 33.61 1.75 11.12
C GLY A 698 33.80 3.16 10.59
N ASN A 699 33.59 3.38 9.30
CA ASN A 699 33.69 4.69 8.68
C ASN A 699 32.41 5.51 8.88
N ALA A 700 32.54 6.82 9.01
CA ALA A 700 31.41 7.73 8.97
C ALA A 700 30.93 7.97 7.52
N GLY A 701 29.66 8.34 7.38
CA GLY A 701 29.02 8.65 6.09
C GLY A 701 29.29 10.09 5.64
N THR A 702 29.19 10.32 4.34
CA THR A 702 29.32 11.67 3.76
C THR A 702 28.04 12.47 3.94
N VAL A 703 28.15 13.76 4.23
CA VAL A 703 27.03 14.70 4.29
C VAL A 703 27.10 15.68 3.11
N ASN A 704 26.02 15.76 2.33
CA ASN A 704 25.89 16.67 1.19
C ASN A 704 24.61 17.50 1.32
N LEU A 705 24.73 18.82 1.48
CA LEU A 705 23.60 19.75 1.51
C LEU A 705 23.72 20.73 0.34
N ASN A 706 22.74 20.72 -0.57
CA ASN A 706 22.71 21.61 -1.74
C ASN A 706 21.40 22.40 -1.77
N SER A 707 21.47 23.73 -1.71
CA SER A 707 20.27 24.57 -1.58
C SER A 707 20.38 25.83 -2.44
N ALA A 708 19.36 26.15 -3.24
CA ALA A 708 19.39 27.40 -4.00
C ALA A 708 19.32 28.66 -3.09
N ALA A 709 18.50 28.65 -2.04
CA ALA A 709 18.18 29.85 -1.25
C ALA A 709 18.81 29.90 0.15
N GLY A 710 19.56 28.86 0.57
CA GLY A 710 20.37 28.88 1.79
C GLY A 710 20.29 27.62 2.63
N ILE A 711 21.25 27.44 3.54
CA ILE A 711 21.37 26.30 4.44
C ILE A 711 21.43 26.82 5.88
N THR A 712 20.63 26.24 6.76
CA THR A 712 20.70 26.44 8.21
C THR A 712 20.69 25.08 8.88
N ALA A 713 21.75 24.76 9.61
CA ALA A 713 21.86 23.55 10.42
C ALA A 713 22.32 23.93 11.84
N ALA A 714 21.87 23.25 12.90
CA ALA A 714 22.51 23.42 14.20
C ALA A 714 23.86 22.66 14.21
N ASP A 715 23.81 21.35 14.06
CA ASP A 715 24.99 20.49 14.11
C ASP A 715 25.08 19.58 12.87
N ILE A 716 26.30 19.41 12.34
CA ILE A 716 26.59 18.50 11.23
C ILE A 716 27.76 17.62 11.62
N SER A 717 27.49 16.33 11.78
CA SER A 717 28.43 15.35 12.33
C SER A 717 28.67 14.19 11.37
N ALA A 718 29.88 14.08 10.86
CA ALA A 718 30.39 12.97 10.05
C ALA A 718 31.68 12.41 10.67
N PHE A 719 31.78 12.43 12.01
CA PHE A 719 32.98 12.03 12.74
C PHE A 719 33.02 10.53 13.05
N THR A 720 34.18 10.01 13.42
CA THR A 720 34.33 8.69 14.05
C THR A 720 34.91 8.79 15.45
N ASP A 721 34.41 7.97 16.38
CA ASP A 721 34.87 7.98 17.78
C ASP A 721 34.84 6.58 18.42
N THR A 722 36.01 6.03 18.75
CA THR A 722 36.11 4.70 19.38
C THR A 722 36.80 4.75 20.73
N ALA A 723 36.18 4.13 21.74
CA ALA A 723 36.76 3.99 23.08
C ALA A 723 37.89 2.95 23.15
N THR A 724 37.83 1.92 22.31
CA THR A 724 38.86 0.87 22.19
C THR A 724 39.03 0.47 20.73
N GLY A 725 40.26 0.09 20.33
CA GLY A 725 40.57 -0.33 18.97
C GLY A 725 40.54 0.80 17.94
N ASN A 726 40.79 0.46 16.68
CA ASN A 726 40.96 1.46 15.63
C ASN A 726 39.65 2.19 15.29
N ALA A 727 39.72 3.51 15.12
CA ALA A 727 38.63 4.29 14.53
C ALA A 727 38.69 4.25 12.99
N GLY A 728 37.54 4.18 12.33
CA GLY A 728 37.46 4.32 10.88
C GLY A 728 37.72 5.76 10.42
N SER A 729 37.65 5.99 9.11
CA SER A 729 37.77 7.34 8.55
C SER A 729 36.46 8.12 8.71
N ALA A 730 36.59 9.44 8.93
CA ALA A 730 35.47 10.36 8.97
C ALA A 730 34.94 10.67 7.56
N GLY A 731 33.67 11.07 7.47
CA GLY A 731 32.99 11.34 6.21
C GLY A 731 33.11 12.80 5.80
N ALA A 732 33.19 13.08 4.50
CA ALA A 732 33.26 14.46 4.01
C ALA A 732 31.95 15.23 4.28
N ILE A 733 32.05 16.55 4.41
CA ILE A 733 30.91 17.44 4.57
C ILE A 733 30.97 18.50 3.46
N ASN A 734 29.97 18.49 2.59
CA ASN A 734 29.84 19.42 1.47
C ASN A 734 28.56 20.25 1.62
N LEU A 735 28.69 21.57 1.69
CA LEU A 735 27.60 22.53 1.81
C LEU A 735 27.65 23.49 0.63
N ALA A 736 26.59 23.58 -0.18
CA ALA A 736 26.56 24.48 -1.32
C ALA A 736 25.26 25.27 -1.41
N THR A 737 25.39 26.56 -1.67
CA THR A 737 24.27 27.43 -2.03
C THR A 737 24.63 28.46 -3.09
N THR A 738 23.64 28.80 -3.90
CA THR A 738 23.79 29.80 -4.98
C THR A 738 23.45 31.20 -4.47
N ASN A 739 22.27 31.38 -3.86
CA ASN A 739 21.73 32.71 -3.55
C ASN A 739 21.51 32.96 -2.05
N GLY A 740 21.78 31.98 -1.19
CA GLY A 740 21.57 32.08 0.24
C GLY A 740 22.84 32.07 1.08
N ASN A 741 22.65 32.15 2.39
CA ASN A 741 23.73 31.99 3.36
C ASN A 741 23.85 30.51 3.77
N ILE A 742 25.02 30.14 4.29
CA ILE A 742 25.25 28.88 5.01
C ILE A 742 25.45 29.24 6.48
N LEU A 743 24.55 28.79 7.34
CA LEU A 743 24.63 28.93 8.80
C LEU A 743 24.74 27.54 9.41
N ALA A 744 25.81 27.26 10.15
CA ALA A 744 25.91 26.06 10.97
C ALA A 744 26.60 26.32 12.32
N ASN A 745 26.14 25.75 13.43
CA ASN A 745 26.88 25.92 14.69
C ASN A 745 28.14 25.05 14.65
N ASN A 746 27.99 23.73 14.79
CA ASN A 746 29.15 22.85 14.85
C ASN A 746 29.20 21.91 13.64
N VAL A 747 30.39 21.82 13.03
CA VAL A 747 30.65 20.93 11.91
C VAL A 747 31.84 20.04 12.25
N PHE A 748 31.58 18.74 12.42
CA PHE A 748 32.57 17.75 12.84
C PHE A 748 32.77 16.68 11.78
N SER A 749 33.94 16.64 11.17
CA SER A 749 34.41 15.60 10.25
C SER A 749 35.70 14.97 10.78
N SER A 750 35.84 14.88 12.10
CA SER A 750 37.05 14.39 12.78
C SER A 750 37.03 12.87 12.98
N THR A 751 38.20 12.28 13.22
CA THR A 751 38.33 10.89 13.68
C THR A 751 39.06 10.84 15.01
N ARG A 752 38.56 10.04 15.94
CA ARG A 752 39.05 9.95 17.33
C ARG A 752 39.16 8.49 17.76
N ALA A 753 40.33 8.10 18.25
CA ALA A 753 40.53 6.81 18.92
C ALA A 753 41.12 7.04 20.32
N ALA A 754 40.48 6.51 21.36
CA ALA A 754 41.04 6.58 22.71
C ALA A 754 42.24 5.63 22.88
N SER A 755 42.31 4.53 22.13
CA SER A 755 43.48 3.64 21.99
C SER A 755 43.41 2.90 20.65
N GLY A 756 44.55 2.59 20.03
CA GLY A 756 44.61 2.08 18.65
C GLY A 756 44.76 3.19 17.60
N ASN A 757 44.57 2.86 16.33
CA ASN A 757 44.82 3.79 15.23
C ASN A 757 43.56 4.59 14.86
N ALA A 758 43.70 5.88 14.58
CA ALA A 758 42.63 6.68 13.99
C ALA A 758 42.76 6.70 12.46
N GLY A 759 41.62 6.72 11.76
CA GLY A 759 41.57 6.83 10.30
C GLY A 759 41.96 8.22 9.80
N ASN A 760 41.54 8.56 8.57
CA ASN A 760 41.66 9.93 8.07
C ASN A 760 40.42 10.74 8.48
N ALA A 761 40.62 12.01 8.79
CA ALA A 761 39.51 12.94 8.93
C ALA A 761 38.95 13.32 7.55
N GLY A 762 37.67 13.71 7.49
CA GLY A 762 36.99 13.99 6.24
C GLY A 762 37.14 15.45 5.82
N ARG A 763 37.07 15.71 4.52
CA ARG A 763 37.15 17.07 3.98
C ARG A 763 35.90 17.87 4.33
N PHE A 764 36.08 19.14 4.70
CA PHE A 764 35.00 20.13 4.74
C PHE A 764 35.07 21.07 3.53
N LEU A 765 33.96 21.25 2.84
CA LEU A 765 33.80 22.25 1.79
C LEU A 765 32.45 22.96 1.93
N ALA A 766 32.51 24.29 2.06
CA ALA A 766 31.34 25.15 1.98
C ALA A 766 31.49 26.17 0.84
N THR A 767 30.42 26.35 0.05
CA THR A 767 30.37 27.34 -1.02
C THR A 767 29.06 28.09 -0.98
N ALA A 768 29.09 29.38 -0.66
CA ALA A 768 27.94 30.29 -0.74
C ALA A 768 28.21 31.33 -1.84
N THR A 769 27.78 31.02 -3.08
CA THR A 769 28.21 31.76 -4.28
C THR A 769 27.91 33.25 -4.19
N ASN A 770 26.71 33.62 -3.73
CA ASN A 770 26.27 35.02 -3.58
C ASN A 770 25.93 35.40 -2.13
N GLY A 771 26.28 34.55 -1.15
CA GLY A 771 25.89 34.72 0.25
C GLY A 771 27.05 34.63 1.22
N ASN A 772 26.70 34.64 2.51
CA ASN A 772 27.64 34.54 3.62
C ASN A 772 27.78 33.09 4.11
N ILE A 773 28.92 32.79 4.72
CA ILE A 773 29.12 31.57 5.50
C ILE A 773 29.35 31.98 6.96
N GLU A 774 28.49 31.51 7.86
CA GLU A 774 28.60 31.73 9.30
C GLU A 774 28.62 30.40 10.04
N LEU A 775 29.72 30.16 10.75
CA LEU A 775 30.00 28.88 11.41
C LEU A 775 30.45 29.13 12.85
N ALA A 776 30.07 28.28 13.80
CA ALA A 776 30.63 28.37 15.16
C ALA A 776 31.95 27.58 15.27
N ASN A 777 31.94 26.28 14.97
CA ASN A 777 33.12 25.42 15.04
C ASN A 777 33.25 24.53 13.82
N LEU A 778 34.48 24.36 13.33
CA LEU A 778 34.86 23.52 12.20
C LEU A 778 36.00 22.59 12.62
N HIS A 779 35.72 21.29 12.81
CA HIS A 779 36.75 20.32 13.19
C HIS A 779 36.86 19.20 12.17
N SER A 780 38.06 19.07 11.60
CA SER A 780 38.44 18.11 10.55
C SER A 780 39.76 17.44 10.92
N GLY A 781 39.95 17.11 12.20
CA GLY A 781 41.18 16.57 12.75
C GLY A 781 41.18 15.06 13.00
N ALA A 782 42.37 14.46 13.07
CA ALA A 782 42.59 13.04 13.37
C ALA A 782 43.33 12.89 14.70
N TYR A 783 42.73 12.20 15.67
CA TYR A 783 43.19 12.23 17.06
C TYR A 783 43.32 10.81 17.64
N VAL A 784 44.45 10.53 18.27
CA VAL A 784 44.67 9.37 19.14
C VAL A 784 45.12 9.84 20.52
N PHE A 785 44.34 9.55 21.56
CA PHE A 785 44.64 10.00 22.93
C PHE A 785 45.46 8.99 23.75
N GLY A 786 45.38 7.71 23.40
CA GLY A 786 46.18 6.62 23.99
C GLY A 786 47.34 6.21 23.08
N THR A 787 47.74 4.94 23.10
CA THR A 787 48.78 4.41 22.19
C THR A 787 48.20 4.16 20.79
N GLY A 788 48.83 4.74 19.77
CA GLY A 788 48.48 4.45 18.38
C GLY A 788 48.90 5.55 17.39
N THR A 789 48.59 5.33 16.12
CA THR A 789 48.90 6.24 15.02
C THR A 789 47.65 7.01 14.57
N ALA A 790 47.76 8.33 14.39
CA ALA A 790 46.70 9.11 13.76
C ALA A 790 46.86 9.13 12.24
N GLY A 791 45.76 9.06 11.50
CA GLY A 791 45.74 9.32 10.07
C GLY A 791 45.85 10.81 9.75
N ASN A 792 45.60 11.18 8.50
CA ASN A 792 45.68 12.57 8.05
C ASN A 792 44.45 13.37 8.49
N ALA A 793 44.66 14.63 8.84
CA ALA A 793 43.56 15.57 8.99
C ALA A 793 42.97 15.94 7.62
N GLY A 794 41.70 16.32 7.60
CA GLY A 794 40.98 16.70 6.38
C GLY A 794 41.18 18.17 6.05
N THR A 795 41.10 18.51 4.77
CA THR A 795 41.15 19.91 4.33
C THR A 795 39.87 20.65 4.69
N ILE A 796 40.01 21.94 5.04
CA ILE A 796 38.89 22.84 5.32
C ILE A 796 38.88 23.92 4.25
N SER A 797 37.78 24.03 3.50
CA SER A 797 37.57 25.10 2.53
C SER A 797 36.21 25.75 2.70
N ALA A 798 36.19 27.08 2.81
CA ALA A 798 34.96 27.87 2.84
C ALA A 798 35.10 29.05 1.86
N ILE A 799 34.16 29.15 0.91
CA ILE A 799 34.18 30.17 -0.15
C ILE A 799 32.84 30.89 -0.18
N ALA A 800 32.84 32.19 0.11
CA ALA A 800 31.65 33.03 0.13
C ALA A 800 31.77 34.22 -0.84
N GLY A 801 30.72 34.49 -1.60
CA GLY A 801 30.56 35.75 -2.33
C GLY A 801 30.25 36.95 -1.44
N GLY A 802 29.97 36.70 -0.15
CA GLY A 802 29.89 37.71 0.90
C GLY A 802 30.99 37.52 1.94
N ASN A 803 30.59 37.42 3.22
CA ASN A 803 31.46 37.23 4.37
C ASN A 803 31.69 35.74 4.68
N VAL A 804 32.84 35.43 5.27
CA VAL A 804 33.06 34.17 6.00
C VAL A 804 33.34 34.50 7.45
N THR A 805 32.51 33.99 8.36
CA THR A 805 32.66 34.19 9.80
C THR A 805 32.75 32.84 10.51
N VAL A 806 33.84 32.61 11.25
CA VAL A 806 33.95 31.50 12.20
C VAL A 806 34.17 32.02 13.61
N SER A 807 33.13 31.95 14.44
CA SER A 807 33.14 32.56 15.78
C SER A 807 33.91 31.75 16.83
N GLY A 808 34.09 30.46 16.59
CA GLY A 808 34.88 29.54 17.41
C GLY A 808 36.11 29.02 16.67
N ARG A 809 36.33 27.70 16.68
CA ARG A 809 37.60 27.08 16.27
C ARG A 809 37.54 26.49 14.86
N VAL A 810 38.62 26.66 14.10
CA VAL A 810 38.90 25.97 12.82
C VAL A 810 40.08 25.04 12.99
N ASP A 811 39.85 23.72 12.93
CA ASP A 811 40.85 22.69 13.22
C ASP A 811 41.04 21.69 12.09
N ALA A 812 42.27 21.62 11.58
CA ALA A 812 42.72 20.59 10.66
C ALA A 812 44.00 19.88 11.19
N THR A 813 43.99 19.52 12.47
CA THR A 813 45.16 18.96 13.17
C THR A 813 45.16 17.43 13.16
N SER A 814 46.35 16.84 13.08
CA SER A 814 46.59 15.41 13.29
C SER A 814 47.45 15.21 14.54
N PHE A 815 47.04 14.30 15.42
CA PHE A 815 47.72 14.01 16.68
C PHE A 815 47.67 12.53 17.04
N GLY A 816 48.83 11.90 17.22
CA GLY A 816 48.98 10.53 17.68
C GLY A 816 50.28 10.31 18.44
N THR A 817 50.27 9.38 19.38
CA THR A 817 51.37 9.16 20.33
C THR A 817 52.52 8.31 19.76
N VAL A 818 52.22 7.42 18.80
CA VAL A 818 53.23 6.62 18.09
C VAL A 818 53.69 7.32 16.81
N SER A 819 52.73 7.81 16.02
CA SER A 819 52.97 8.59 14.81
C SER A 819 51.78 9.49 14.50
N GLN A 820 52.07 10.65 13.90
CA GLN A 820 51.08 11.63 13.48
C GLN A 820 50.97 11.60 11.96
N GLY A 821 49.74 11.56 11.42
CA GLY A 821 49.50 11.82 10.00
C GLY A 821 49.70 13.30 9.65
N ALA A 822 49.57 13.63 8.37
CA ALA A 822 49.71 15.01 7.90
C ALA A 822 48.55 15.88 8.41
N PRO A 823 48.83 17.12 8.88
CA PRO A 823 47.80 18.14 9.08
C PRO A 823 47.15 18.53 7.74
N GLY A 824 45.91 19.03 7.81
CA GLY A 824 45.14 19.45 6.65
C GLY A 824 45.34 20.92 6.33
N ASP A 825 45.20 21.27 5.05
CA ASP A 825 45.21 22.66 4.61
C ASP A 825 43.89 23.36 4.98
N ILE A 826 43.98 24.64 5.34
CA ILE A 826 42.84 25.51 5.64
C ILE A 826 42.81 26.65 4.62
N ALA A 827 41.73 26.76 3.85
CA ALA A 827 41.54 27.81 2.86
C ALA A 827 40.18 28.52 3.06
N LEU A 828 40.20 29.75 3.56
CA LEU A 828 38.99 30.55 3.77
C LEU A 828 39.00 31.74 2.81
N THR A 829 37.93 31.89 2.02
CA THR A 829 37.79 32.93 1.00
C THR A 829 36.48 33.67 1.16
N ALA A 830 36.55 34.98 1.40
CA ALA A 830 35.41 35.88 1.46
C ALA A 830 35.60 37.00 0.43
N ALA A 831 34.57 37.33 -0.34
CA ALA A 831 34.63 38.51 -1.21
C ALA A 831 34.59 39.82 -0.42
N ASN A 832 34.06 39.79 0.81
CA ASN A 832 33.99 40.93 1.72
C ASN A 832 34.90 40.69 2.93
N VAL A 833 34.33 40.45 4.12
CA VAL A 833 35.08 40.27 5.37
C VAL A 833 35.26 38.79 5.66
N LEU A 834 36.50 38.40 5.95
CA LEU A 834 36.83 37.12 6.57
C LEU A 834 37.11 37.35 8.05
N SER A 835 36.29 36.79 8.94
CA SER A 835 36.51 36.85 10.38
C SER A 835 36.67 35.45 10.95
N ALA A 836 37.78 35.20 11.66
CA ALA A 836 38.04 33.90 12.30
C ALA A 836 38.59 34.10 13.71
N ASN A 837 37.98 33.42 14.69
CA ASN A 837 38.45 33.50 16.07
C ASN A 837 39.75 32.71 16.28
N SER A 838 39.79 31.43 15.90
CA SER A 838 40.97 30.60 16.08
C SER A 838 41.16 29.63 14.93
N ILE A 839 42.39 29.52 14.44
CA ILE A 839 42.73 28.63 13.33
C ILE A 839 43.92 27.77 13.75
N ASN A 840 43.82 26.46 13.57
CA ASN A 840 44.84 25.54 14.03
C ASN A 840 45.08 24.37 13.06
N THR A 841 46.33 24.25 12.59
CA THR A 841 46.85 23.08 11.87
C THR A 841 47.90 22.29 12.66
N LEU A 842 48.18 22.68 13.91
CA LEU A 842 49.11 22.01 14.82
C LEU A 842 48.54 21.89 16.26
N GLN A 843 48.25 20.67 16.71
CA GLN A 843 47.91 20.47 18.12
C GLN A 843 49.14 20.74 19.02
N THR A 844 48.95 21.53 20.07
CA THR A 844 50.02 22.22 20.78
C THR A 844 50.43 21.48 22.05
N ASP A 845 51.71 21.10 22.13
CA ASP A 845 52.58 21.01 23.33
C ASP A 845 53.70 19.96 23.19
N LEU A 846 53.68 19.13 22.15
CA LEU A 846 54.81 18.28 21.77
C LEU A 846 55.40 18.75 20.44
N LEU A 847 56.55 19.43 20.49
CA LEU A 847 57.45 19.52 19.35
C LEU A 847 57.67 18.10 18.82
N PRO A 848 57.45 17.82 17.53
CA PRO A 848 57.68 16.49 16.99
C PRO A 848 59.14 16.11 17.23
N THR A 849 59.36 15.07 18.03
CA THR A 849 60.66 14.39 18.07
C THR A 849 60.96 13.96 16.64
N ALA A 850 62.07 14.48 16.11
CA ALA A 850 62.43 14.44 14.70
C ALA A 850 62.50 13.00 14.17
N SER A 851 61.42 12.48 13.57
CA SER A 851 61.46 11.32 12.68
C SER A 851 60.14 11.07 11.95
N ALA A 852 59.80 11.90 10.96
CA ALA A 852 58.95 11.55 9.82
C ALA A 852 58.93 12.71 8.83
N SER A 853 58.71 12.45 7.54
CA SER A 853 58.55 13.46 6.49
C SER A 853 57.30 14.32 6.78
N VAL A 854 57.45 15.39 7.57
CA VAL A 854 56.32 16.22 8.01
C VAL A 854 55.86 17.09 6.85
N ARG A 855 54.74 16.72 6.21
CA ARG A 855 53.93 17.70 5.47
C ARG A 855 53.41 18.72 6.47
N TYR A 856 53.53 19.99 6.13
CA TYR A 856 52.97 21.07 6.92
C TYR A 856 51.59 21.47 6.36
N GLY A 857 50.63 21.77 7.24
CA GLY A 857 49.30 22.23 6.84
C GLY A 857 49.35 23.73 6.57
N ASN A 858 49.06 24.13 5.34
CA ASN A 858 49.07 25.53 4.93
C ASN A 858 47.77 26.23 5.32
N ILE A 859 47.86 27.51 5.60
CA ILE A 859 46.71 28.37 5.90
C ILE A 859 46.66 29.45 4.81
N THR A 860 45.56 29.54 4.08
CA THR A 860 45.33 30.59 3.08
C THR A 860 44.05 31.34 3.41
N LEU A 861 44.19 32.62 3.74
CA LEU A 861 43.10 33.50 4.08
C LEU A 861 42.99 34.58 3.00
N THR A 862 41.84 34.61 2.32
CA THR A 862 41.56 35.57 1.25
C THR A 862 40.31 36.36 1.62
N GLY A 863 40.44 37.69 1.76
CA GLY A 863 39.35 38.57 2.13
C GLY A 863 39.62 39.98 1.63
N ASN A 864 38.59 40.75 1.26
CA ASN A 864 38.80 42.19 1.10
C ASN A 864 39.18 42.84 2.43
N GLU A 865 38.75 42.23 3.55
CA GLU A 865 39.23 42.50 4.90
C GLU A 865 39.40 41.17 5.65
N ILE A 866 40.39 41.07 6.55
CA ILE A 866 40.67 39.87 7.35
C ILE A 866 40.81 40.24 8.83
N ASP A 867 39.87 39.77 9.65
CA ASP A 867 39.86 39.97 11.10
C ASP A 867 40.18 38.65 11.84
N LEU A 868 41.29 38.63 12.59
CA LEU A 868 41.71 37.50 13.43
C LEU A 868 41.38 37.78 14.91
N THR A 869 40.16 37.45 15.29
CA THR A 869 39.49 37.99 16.50
C THR A 869 39.80 37.26 17.80
N GLY A 870 40.52 36.13 17.78
CA GLY A 870 40.77 35.34 19.00
C GLY A 870 41.82 35.90 19.95
N GLY A 871 42.57 36.92 19.52
CA GLY A 871 43.70 37.49 20.25
C GLY A 871 45.03 36.80 19.96
N THR A 872 46.04 37.11 20.77
CA THR A 872 47.44 36.73 20.53
C THR A 872 47.64 35.22 20.41
N ASN A 873 48.46 34.79 19.44
CA ASN A 873 48.82 33.38 19.19
C ASN A 873 47.66 32.42 18.92
N ARG A 874 46.52 32.88 18.37
CA ARG A 874 45.34 32.04 18.06
C ARG A 874 45.28 31.50 16.65
N VAL A 875 46.23 31.89 15.80
CA VAL A 875 46.48 31.28 14.49
C VAL A 875 47.76 30.48 14.57
N ILE A 876 47.62 29.17 14.42
CA ILE A 876 48.64 28.18 14.79
C ILE A 876 48.89 27.25 13.61
N GLY A 877 50.16 27.14 13.19
CA GLY A 877 50.57 26.18 12.16
C GLY A 877 52.08 26.11 12.01
N THR A 878 52.54 25.21 11.14
CA THR A 878 53.96 25.01 10.80
C THR A 878 54.23 25.14 9.30
N GLY A 879 53.17 25.30 8.50
CA GLY A 879 53.25 25.47 7.05
C GLY A 879 53.43 26.93 6.65
N THR A 880 53.06 27.24 5.42
CA THR A 880 52.95 28.62 4.97
C THR A 880 51.60 29.18 5.40
N ILE A 881 51.59 30.40 5.93
CA ILE A 881 50.37 31.21 6.05
C ILE A 881 50.37 32.31 5.00
N ALA A 882 49.34 32.35 4.16
CA ALA A 882 49.12 33.39 3.17
C ALA A 882 47.93 34.25 3.57
N LEU A 883 48.15 35.55 3.72
CA LEU A 883 47.12 36.57 3.96
C LEU A 883 47.07 37.48 2.75
N GLN A 884 45.93 37.51 2.06
CA GLN A 884 45.85 38.20 0.78
C GLN A 884 44.47 38.81 0.51
N PRO A 885 44.39 39.90 -0.26
CA PRO A 885 43.11 40.47 -0.65
C PRO A 885 42.32 39.54 -1.57
N PHE A 886 41.00 39.75 -1.66
CA PHE A 886 40.17 39.06 -2.66
C PHE A 886 40.47 39.57 -4.08
N ALA A 887 40.43 40.89 -4.28
CA ALA A 887 40.76 41.51 -5.57
C ALA A 887 42.26 41.82 -5.68
N ALA A 888 42.83 41.65 -6.88
CA ALA A 888 44.26 41.86 -7.12
C ALA A 888 44.70 43.35 -7.09
N ASP A 889 43.76 44.26 -7.32
CA ASP A 889 43.91 45.72 -7.31
C ASP A 889 43.55 46.36 -5.94
N ARG A 890 43.40 45.53 -4.91
CA ARG A 890 43.17 45.97 -3.54
C ARG A 890 44.46 46.23 -2.76
N ASN A 891 44.59 47.45 -2.23
CA ASN A 891 45.69 47.84 -1.34
C ASN A 891 45.69 47.05 -0.03
N ILE A 892 46.88 46.92 0.56
CA ILE A 892 47.08 46.27 1.86
C ILE A 892 47.73 47.25 2.83
N THR A 893 47.21 47.36 4.05
CA THR A 893 47.79 48.17 5.14
C THR A 893 48.23 47.26 6.28
N LEU A 894 49.43 47.45 6.84
CA LEU A 894 49.99 46.58 7.89
C LEU A 894 50.23 47.34 9.20
N GLY A 895 49.86 46.74 10.33
CA GLY A 895 50.28 47.15 11.68
C GLY A 895 49.57 48.37 12.29
N GLY A 896 48.56 48.92 11.62
CA GLY A 896 47.74 50.03 12.15
C GLY A 896 46.73 49.58 13.21
N ALA A 897 46.13 50.55 13.91
CA ALA A 897 44.99 50.32 14.82
C ALA A 897 43.62 50.58 14.16
N ALA A 898 43.60 51.26 13.02
CA ALA A 898 42.37 51.56 12.28
C ALA A 898 42.03 50.40 11.34
N ASN A 899 40.77 49.97 11.37
CA ASN A 899 40.15 49.12 10.36
C ASN A 899 39.33 50.03 9.44
N SER A 900 39.71 50.12 8.17
CA SER A 900 39.07 50.95 7.13
C SER A 900 37.93 50.22 6.39
N GLY A 901 37.48 49.09 6.95
CA GLY A 901 36.45 48.23 6.39
C GLY A 901 36.90 47.60 5.08
N THR A 902 35.95 47.25 4.23
CA THR A 902 36.21 46.53 2.97
C THR A 902 36.75 47.42 1.85
N THR A 903 37.52 48.48 2.14
CA THR A 903 38.10 49.38 1.11
C THR A 903 39.58 49.12 0.86
N ASN A 904 40.30 48.66 1.88
CA ASN A 904 41.66 48.09 1.85
C ASN A 904 41.62 46.73 2.58
N LEU A 905 42.62 45.88 2.38
CA LEU A 905 42.89 44.80 3.33
C LEU A 905 43.76 45.38 4.44
N ASP A 906 43.18 45.59 5.62
CA ASP A 906 43.93 45.99 6.80
C ASP A 906 44.31 44.74 7.61
N LEU A 907 45.60 44.58 7.85
CA LEU A 907 46.12 43.61 8.82
C LEU A 907 46.60 44.40 10.03
N SER A 908 45.72 44.56 11.01
CA SER A 908 45.99 45.38 12.18
C SER A 908 47.12 44.80 13.04
N ALA A 909 47.60 45.58 14.01
CA ALA A 909 48.55 45.08 15.00
C ALA A 909 48.01 43.84 15.76
N THR A 910 46.69 43.76 15.95
CA THR A 910 46.04 42.62 16.61
C THR A 910 46.03 41.39 15.71
N ASP A 911 45.78 41.55 14.41
CA ASP A 911 45.76 40.43 13.46
C ASP A 911 47.15 39.81 13.33
N LEU A 912 48.19 40.64 13.22
CA LEU A 912 49.57 40.17 13.17
C LEU A 912 50.00 39.52 14.49
N ALA A 913 49.53 40.01 15.64
CA ALA A 913 49.80 39.41 16.95
C ALA A 913 49.07 38.06 17.14
N ALA A 914 47.98 37.81 16.39
CA ALA A 914 47.27 36.53 16.44
C ALA A 914 48.11 35.37 15.84
N LEU A 915 49.09 35.68 14.98
CA LEU A 915 50.00 34.69 14.40
C LEU A 915 50.97 34.16 15.46
N ARG A 916 50.90 32.86 15.73
CA ARG A 916 51.86 32.19 16.61
C ARG A 916 53.17 31.91 15.87
N ASN A 917 54.29 32.05 16.58
CA ASN A 917 55.60 31.63 16.10
C ASN A 917 55.62 30.15 15.65
N GLY A 918 56.38 29.84 14.61
CA GLY A 918 56.64 28.48 14.11
C GLY A 918 56.22 28.21 12.66
N PHE A 919 55.71 29.20 11.93
CA PHE A 919 55.39 29.05 10.51
C PHE A 919 56.66 28.90 9.65
N SER A 920 56.61 28.07 8.60
CA SER A 920 57.74 27.98 7.66
C SER A 920 57.87 29.22 6.78
N SER A 921 56.76 29.91 6.53
CA SER A 921 56.73 31.24 5.92
C SER A 921 55.39 31.96 6.15
N ILE A 922 55.44 33.28 6.27
CA ILE A 922 54.32 34.21 6.23
C ILE A 922 54.36 34.92 4.87
N VAL A 923 53.29 34.83 4.09
CA VAL A 923 53.15 35.51 2.80
C VAL A 923 52.05 36.56 2.92
N LEU A 924 52.42 37.82 2.72
CA LEU A 924 51.50 38.95 2.72
C LEU A 924 51.34 39.45 1.28
N GLY A 925 50.13 39.34 0.73
CA GLY A 925 49.80 39.75 -0.64
C GLY A 925 49.70 38.60 -1.65
N ARG A 926 49.12 38.90 -2.82
CA ARG A 926 48.83 37.92 -3.89
C ARG A 926 49.99 37.80 -4.88
N SER A 927 50.05 36.67 -5.59
CA SER A 927 51.02 36.43 -6.67
C SER A 927 50.75 37.23 -7.95
N ASP A 928 49.57 37.84 -8.07
CA ASP A 928 49.11 38.65 -9.21
C ASP A 928 48.74 40.10 -8.78
N SER A 929 49.11 40.50 -7.55
CA SER A 929 48.74 41.80 -6.97
C SER A 929 49.40 42.96 -7.73
N SER A 930 48.59 43.98 -8.06
CA SER A 930 48.97 45.22 -8.74
C SER A 930 48.94 46.45 -7.83
N SER A 931 48.67 46.25 -6.54
CA SER A 931 48.33 47.28 -5.56
C SER A 931 49.49 47.71 -4.68
N THR A 932 49.30 48.78 -3.91
CA THR A 932 50.29 49.20 -2.91
C THR A 932 50.12 48.42 -1.61
N ILE A 933 51.23 47.95 -1.04
CA ILE A 933 51.30 47.45 0.34
C ILE A 933 51.99 48.51 1.19
N SER A 934 51.35 48.98 2.25
CA SER A 934 51.87 50.04 3.13
C SER A 934 51.86 49.67 4.60
N LEU A 935 52.68 50.34 5.41
CA LEU A 935 52.62 50.24 6.88
C LEU A 935 51.85 51.42 7.48
N ALA A 936 51.06 51.14 8.51
CA ALA A 936 50.41 52.14 9.36
C ALA A 936 50.89 52.07 10.84
N GLY A 937 51.84 51.17 11.13
CA GLY A 937 52.45 51.00 12.44
C GLY A 937 53.73 50.15 12.33
N ASN A 938 54.53 50.12 13.40
CA ASN A 938 55.69 49.23 13.48
C ASN A 938 55.21 47.76 13.53
N VAL A 939 55.86 46.89 12.77
CA VAL A 939 55.52 45.45 12.71
C VAL A 939 56.71 44.58 13.10
N THR A 940 56.43 43.48 13.79
CA THR A 940 57.43 42.50 14.20
C THR A 940 57.04 41.13 13.68
N PHE A 941 57.96 40.48 12.94
CA PHE A 941 57.79 39.10 12.48
C PHE A 941 58.76 38.19 13.23
N LYS A 942 58.25 37.02 13.63
CA LYS A 942 59.05 35.98 14.29
C LYS A 942 59.49 34.89 13.31
N ASP A 943 58.67 34.65 12.29
CA ASP A 943 58.91 33.67 11.23
C ASP A 943 59.31 34.35 9.90
N PRO A 944 59.88 33.60 8.93
CA PRO A 944 60.21 34.10 7.59
C PRO A 944 59.02 34.78 6.89
N VAL A 945 59.16 36.05 6.50
CA VAL A 945 58.08 36.84 5.88
C VAL A 945 58.43 37.25 4.45
N THR A 946 57.46 37.07 3.54
CA THR A 946 57.48 37.61 2.18
C THR A 946 56.31 38.57 1.99
N VAL A 947 56.60 39.84 1.76
CA VAL A 947 55.62 40.86 1.39
C VAL A 947 55.70 41.04 -0.13
N ARG A 948 54.59 40.79 -0.85
CA ARG A 948 54.62 40.75 -2.32
C ARG A 948 53.50 41.54 -3.00
N SER A 949 53.86 42.31 -4.02
CA SER A 949 52.94 42.91 -5.00
C SER A 949 53.57 42.90 -6.40
N PRO A 950 53.67 41.72 -7.03
CA PRO A 950 54.63 41.49 -8.13
C PRO A 950 54.15 41.96 -9.51
N ALA A 951 52.87 42.31 -9.71
CA ALA A 951 52.42 42.82 -11.00
C ALA A 951 53.00 44.21 -11.29
N THR A 952 53.05 44.62 -12.56
CA THR A 952 53.84 45.78 -13.04
C THR A 952 53.64 47.09 -12.26
N SER A 953 52.43 47.37 -11.76
CA SER A 953 52.12 48.57 -10.96
C SER A 953 52.16 48.36 -9.44
N GLY A 954 52.33 47.13 -8.97
CA GLY A 954 52.34 46.81 -7.55
C GLY A 954 53.54 47.43 -6.85
N SER A 955 53.32 48.09 -5.71
CA SER A 955 54.38 48.81 -4.98
C SER A 955 54.38 48.44 -3.50
N ILE A 956 55.51 48.65 -2.83
CA ILE A 956 55.63 48.46 -1.37
C ILE A 956 56.15 49.77 -0.78
N ASP A 957 55.46 50.31 0.23
CA ASP A 957 55.82 51.57 0.89
C ASP A 957 55.80 51.42 2.41
N THR A 958 56.97 51.23 3.00
CA THR A 958 57.12 51.04 4.45
C THR A 958 57.66 52.28 5.16
N ARG A 959 57.67 53.44 4.49
CA ARG A 959 58.19 54.70 5.04
C ARG A 959 57.50 55.06 6.36
N SER A 960 58.21 55.81 7.21
CA SER A 960 57.77 56.26 8.54
C SER A 960 57.61 55.17 9.61
N PHE A 961 57.72 53.88 9.27
CA PHE A 961 57.61 52.78 10.23
C PHE A 961 58.80 51.82 10.15
N THR A 962 58.87 50.90 11.12
CA THR A 962 59.94 49.92 11.23
C THR A 962 59.40 48.50 11.06
N ILE A 963 60.08 47.68 10.25
CA ILE A 963 59.92 46.23 10.21
C ILE A 963 61.02 45.59 11.06
N THR A 964 60.64 44.81 12.06
CA THR A 964 61.58 44.10 12.94
C THR A 964 61.46 42.58 12.72
N GLY A 965 62.58 41.92 12.46
CA GLY A 965 62.68 40.46 12.43
C GLY A 965 63.27 39.92 13.73
N THR A 966 62.61 38.93 14.32
CA THR A 966 63.04 38.22 15.54
C THR A 966 63.10 36.71 15.28
N ASP A 967 63.65 35.94 16.22
CA ASP A 967 63.79 34.48 16.12
C ASP A 967 64.46 34.00 14.82
N ASN A 968 63.75 33.32 13.92
CA ASN A 968 64.25 32.77 12.65
C ASN A 968 63.79 33.58 11.42
N ALA A 969 63.20 34.75 11.61
CA ALA A 969 62.66 35.56 10.51
C ALA A 969 63.70 35.95 9.45
N THR A 970 63.37 35.72 8.18
CA THR A 970 63.94 36.42 7.03
C THR A 970 62.92 37.44 6.53
N ILE A 971 63.37 38.59 6.00
CA ILE A 971 62.47 39.63 5.50
C ILE A 971 62.67 39.78 4.00
N ASN A 972 61.66 39.42 3.21
CA ASN A 972 61.67 39.55 1.76
C ASN A 972 60.58 40.52 1.31
N LEU A 973 60.95 41.57 0.58
CA LEU A 973 60.02 42.51 -0.05
C LEU A 973 60.14 42.35 -1.57
N SER A 974 59.04 42.09 -2.28
CA SER A 974 59.04 41.88 -3.73
C SER A 974 57.91 42.65 -4.42
N ALA A 975 58.24 43.48 -5.40
CA ALA A 975 57.26 44.29 -6.11
C ALA A 975 57.54 44.34 -7.63
N GLY A 976 56.49 44.54 -8.43
CA GLY A 976 56.64 44.83 -9.85
C GLY A 976 57.02 46.28 -10.12
N GLY A 977 56.52 47.20 -9.30
CA GLY A 977 56.83 48.63 -9.29
C GLY A 977 57.80 49.01 -8.16
N ASN A 978 57.70 50.25 -7.69
CA ASN A 978 58.67 50.83 -6.75
C ASN A 978 58.55 50.25 -5.33
N ILE A 979 59.70 50.17 -4.64
CA ILE A 979 59.77 49.84 -3.21
C ILE A 979 60.40 51.02 -2.46
N PHE A 980 59.68 51.58 -1.49
CA PHE A 980 60.15 52.60 -0.56
C PHE A 980 60.22 51.99 0.84
N THR A 981 61.36 52.11 1.53
CA THR A 981 61.50 51.52 2.87
C THR A 981 61.63 52.55 3.98
N GLY A 982 60.97 52.27 5.11
CA GLY A 982 61.37 52.74 6.43
C GLY A 982 62.47 51.86 7.02
N ASN A 983 62.71 51.92 8.33
CA ASN A 983 63.76 51.13 8.96
C ASN A 983 63.44 49.63 8.88
N ILE A 984 64.44 48.81 8.56
CA ILE A 984 64.29 47.34 8.63
C ILE A 984 65.41 46.79 9.51
N THR A 985 65.06 46.15 10.62
CA THR A 985 66.02 45.60 11.59
C THR A 985 65.83 44.09 11.70
N ASN A 986 66.80 43.30 11.24
CA ASN A 986 66.80 41.85 11.32
C ASN A 986 68.16 41.29 11.80
N PRO A 987 68.52 41.46 13.09
CA PRO A 987 69.85 41.15 13.59
C PRO A 987 70.32 39.72 13.29
N GLY A 988 71.44 39.59 12.59
CA GLY A 988 72.06 38.33 12.19
C GLY A 988 71.32 37.50 11.14
N ARG A 989 70.27 38.05 10.51
CA ARG A 989 69.38 37.36 9.57
C ARG A 989 69.16 38.18 8.31
N SER A 990 68.66 37.56 7.24
CA SER A 990 68.64 38.17 5.91
C SER A 990 67.55 39.23 5.73
N ILE A 991 67.88 40.24 4.92
CA ILE A 991 66.91 41.15 4.29
C ILE A 991 67.11 41.04 2.77
N ALA A 992 66.03 40.78 2.03
CA ALA A 992 66.04 40.80 0.56
C ALA A 992 64.96 41.75 0.05
N ILE A 993 65.30 42.60 -0.92
CA ILE A 993 64.38 43.54 -1.55
C ILE A 993 64.55 43.43 -3.06
N GLU A 994 63.46 43.13 -3.75
CA GLU A 994 63.44 42.94 -5.20
C GLU A 994 62.34 43.79 -5.85
N SER A 995 62.73 44.69 -6.74
CA SER A 995 61.84 45.41 -7.64
C SER A 995 62.07 44.98 -9.08
N THR A 996 61.14 44.21 -9.64
CA THR A 996 61.31 43.60 -10.97
C THR A 996 61.07 44.57 -12.13
N GLY A 997 60.41 45.70 -11.89
CA GLY A 997 60.14 46.74 -12.89
C GLY A 997 60.29 48.19 -12.40
N GLY A 998 60.49 48.43 -11.11
CA GLY A 998 60.61 49.76 -10.50
C GLY A 998 61.97 50.05 -9.86
N SER A 999 62.00 51.05 -8.98
CA SER A 999 63.17 51.46 -8.19
C SER A 999 63.10 50.96 -6.75
N ILE A 1000 64.24 50.90 -6.07
CA ILE A 1000 64.32 50.72 -4.61
C ILE A 1000 64.83 52.04 -3.98
N ASP A 1001 64.11 52.58 -3.00
CA ASP A 1001 64.53 53.77 -2.26
C ASP A 1001 64.50 53.50 -0.75
N THR A 1002 65.69 53.47 -0.17
CA THR A 1002 65.96 53.31 1.25
C THR A 1002 66.63 54.54 1.86
N SER A 1003 66.75 55.65 1.11
CA SER A 1003 67.52 56.86 1.47
C SER A 1003 67.13 57.48 2.82
N GLY A 1004 65.86 57.38 3.20
CA GLY A 1004 65.33 57.85 4.49
C GLY A 1004 65.39 56.83 5.64
N SER A 1005 66.11 55.71 5.49
CA SER A 1005 66.04 54.57 6.41
C SER A 1005 67.39 53.91 6.70
N THR A 1006 67.40 53.07 7.73
CA THR A 1006 68.49 52.14 8.02
C THR A 1006 68.05 50.69 7.77
N LEU A 1007 68.78 49.97 6.91
CA LEU A 1007 68.69 48.52 6.81
C LEU A 1007 69.76 47.88 7.70
N LYS A 1008 69.34 47.22 8.77
CA LYS A 1008 70.22 46.72 9.83
C LYS A 1008 70.07 45.22 10.02
N THR A 1009 71.11 44.47 9.69
CA THR A 1009 71.26 43.04 9.99
C THR A 1009 72.42 42.75 10.93
N SER A 1010 73.02 43.79 11.53
CA SER A 1010 74.12 43.65 12.46
C SER A 1010 73.78 42.76 13.65
N SER A 1011 74.74 41.98 14.16
CA SER A 1011 74.56 41.14 15.34
C SER A 1011 75.62 41.39 16.40
N THR A 1012 75.22 41.37 17.68
CA THR A 1012 76.16 41.54 18.81
C THR A 1012 76.77 40.23 19.29
N ASN A 1013 76.26 39.08 18.83
CA ASN A 1013 76.62 37.77 19.36
C ASN A 1013 76.71 36.66 18.30
N ASN A 1014 76.49 36.98 17.02
CA ASN A 1014 76.60 36.03 15.90
C ASN A 1014 77.08 36.79 14.65
N ASN A 1015 77.12 36.11 13.50
CA ASN A 1015 77.32 36.75 12.19
C ASN A 1015 76.31 37.88 11.96
N GLY A 1016 76.72 38.92 11.23
CA GLY A 1016 75.80 39.84 10.59
C GLY A 1016 75.03 39.12 9.47
N GLY A 1017 73.77 39.50 9.26
CA GLY A 1017 72.93 38.90 8.22
C GLY A 1017 73.15 39.51 6.84
N PRO A 1018 72.91 38.78 5.73
CA PRO A 1018 73.07 39.33 4.39
C PRO A 1018 71.96 40.32 4.04
N ILE A 1019 72.29 41.34 3.24
CA ILE A 1019 71.33 42.28 2.64
C ILE A 1019 71.47 42.20 1.11
N ASN A 1020 70.39 41.84 0.42
CA ASN A 1020 70.34 41.71 -1.03
C ASN A 1020 69.31 42.69 -1.61
N LEU A 1021 69.73 43.56 -2.52
CA LEU A 1021 68.89 44.57 -3.16
C LEU A 1021 69.00 44.42 -4.68
N THR A 1022 67.88 44.13 -5.35
CA THR A 1022 67.81 43.99 -6.81
C THR A 1022 66.71 44.87 -7.37
N ALA A 1023 67.04 45.80 -8.26
CA ALA A 1023 66.08 46.65 -8.95
C ALA A 1023 66.35 46.66 -10.46
N ARG A 1024 65.29 46.69 -11.27
CA ARG A 1024 65.44 46.90 -12.72
C ARG A 1024 65.81 48.34 -13.08
N THR A 1025 65.52 49.29 -12.18
CA THR A 1025 65.84 50.71 -12.36
C THR A 1025 66.87 51.23 -11.35
N GLU A 1026 66.59 52.30 -10.63
CA GLU A 1026 67.55 52.94 -9.70
C GLU A 1026 67.44 52.35 -8.29
N ILE A 1027 68.56 52.37 -7.57
CA ILE A 1027 68.62 52.04 -6.13
C ILE A 1027 69.19 53.26 -5.38
N ASN A 1028 68.36 53.92 -4.58
CA ASN A 1028 68.77 54.98 -3.67
C ASN A 1028 68.95 54.41 -2.26
N LEU A 1029 70.18 54.38 -1.76
CA LEU A 1029 70.56 53.72 -0.51
C LEU A 1029 70.69 54.71 0.65
N GLY A 1030 70.02 54.39 1.76
CA GLY A 1030 70.25 55.01 3.06
C GLY A 1030 71.41 54.36 3.82
N ALA A 1031 71.29 54.28 5.15
CA ALA A 1031 72.29 53.63 5.98
C ALA A 1031 72.13 52.10 5.93
N ILE A 1032 73.25 51.39 5.81
CA ILE A 1032 73.31 49.92 5.80
C ILE A 1032 74.24 49.46 6.92
N ASP A 1033 73.81 48.50 7.74
CA ASP A 1033 74.62 47.95 8.83
C ASP A 1033 74.49 46.42 8.88
N THR A 1034 75.49 45.72 8.33
CA THR A 1034 75.63 44.25 8.35
C THR A 1034 76.74 43.80 9.30
N SER A 1035 77.25 44.68 10.16
CA SER A 1035 78.42 44.42 11.01
C SER A 1035 78.22 43.30 12.05
N THR A 1036 79.31 42.77 12.61
CA THR A 1036 79.25 41.92 13.81
C THR A 1036 80.09 42.52 14.94
N ALA A 1037 79.53 42.55 16.15
CA ALA A 1037 80.26 42.88 17.38
C ALA A 1037 80.56 41.63 18.23
N ALA A 1038 80.44 40.43 17.63
CA ALA A 1038 80.69 39.19 18.34
C ALA A 1038 82.20 38.98 18.58
N ASN A 1039 82.61 38.90 19.84
CA ASN A 1039 84.01 38.64 20.26
C ASN A 1039 84.40 37.15 20.14
N ASN A 1040 84.18 36.55 18.97
CA ASN A 1040 84.56 35.17 18.65
C ASN A 1040 85.22 35.14 17.26
N SER A 1041 86.36 34.44 17.14
CA SER A 1041 87.17 34.31 15.92
C SER A 1041 86.46 33.69 14.70
N THR A 1042 85.20 33.28 14.81
CA THR A 1042 84.43 32.69 13.70
C THR A 1042 83.26 33.56 13.21
N ALA A 1043 83.02 34.72 13.81
CA ALA A 1043 81.90 35.58 13.43
C ALA A 1043 82.27 36.52 12.27
N ASN A 1044 81.42 36.62 11.25
CA ASN A 1044 81.61 37.47 10.07
C ASN A 1044 80.49 38.51 9.94
N ALA A 1045 80.82 39.68 9.38
CA ALA A 1045 79.82 40.61 8.88
C ALA A 1045 78.99 39.97 7.74
N GLY A 1046 77.77 40.45 7.57
CA GLY A 1046 76.87 39.98 6.52
C GLY A 1046 77.24 40.54 5.15
N THR A 1047 76.97 39.77 4.10
CA THR A 1047 77.22 40.20 2.72
C THR A 1047 76.21 41.26 2.29
N LEU A 1048 76.67 42.34 1.66
CA LEU A 1048 75.83 43.32 0.97
C LEU A 1048 75.92 43.07 -0.54
N SER A 1049 74.80 42.76 -1.18
CA SER A 1049 74.68 42.60 -2.64
C SER A 1049 73.69 43.63 -3.18
N ILE A 1050 74.11 44.40 -4.19
CA ILE A 1050 73.30 45.45 -4.81
C ILE A 1050 73.39 45.30 -6.32
N ASP A 1051 72.25 45.16 -6.98
CA ASP A 1051 72.12 45.07 -8.43
C ASP A 1051 71.01 46.02 -8.91
N ALA A 1052 71.40 47.15 -9.50
CA ALA A 1052 70.49 48.14 -10.11
C ALA A 1052 70.28 47.90 -11.62
N GLY A 1053 70.58 46.69 -12.12
CA GLY A 1053 70.54 46.37 -13.53
C GLY A 1053 71.51 47.23 -14.36
N SER A 1054 70.97 48.18 -15.12
CA SER A 1054 71.74 49.07 -16.01
C SER A 1054 71.70 50.55 -15.60
N ARG A 1055 71.20 50.86 -14.40
CA ARG A 1055 70.97 52.24 -13.91
C ARG A 1055 71.75 52.54 -12.62
N ASN A 1056 71.54 53.72 -12.04
CA ASN A 1056 72.38 54.27 -10.98
C ASN A 1056 72.10 53.64 -9.60
N ILE A 1057 73.17 53.49 -8.82
CA ILE A 1057 73.13 53.27 -7.37
C ILE A 1057 73.59 54.58 -6.70
N THR A 1058 72.73 55.20 -5.89
CA THR A 1058 73.01 56.46 -5.18
C THR A 1058 73.13 56.18 -3.68
N LEU A 1059 74.23 56.58 -3.04
CA LEU A 1059 74.42 56.40 -1.59
C LEU A 1059 74.19 57.73 -0.85
N SER A 1060 73.33 57.70 0.16
CA SER A 1060 73.01 58.85 1.02
C SER A 1060 73.24 58.59 2.52
N GLY A 1061 73.64 57.37 2.89
CA GLY A 1061 74.00 56.98 4.25
C GLY A 1061 75.26 56.12 4.33
N ASN A 1062 75.72 55.85 5.56
CA ASN A 1062 76.92 55.04 5.81
C ASN A 1062 76.63 53.56 5.58
N ILE A 1063 77.60 52.85 4.99
CA ILE A 1063 77.60 51.39 4.90
C ILE A 1063 78.62 50.86 5.92
N ASN A 1064 78.15 50.06 6.87
CA ASN A 1064 78.97 49.36 7.84
C ASN A 1064 78.87 47.84 7.63
N THR A 1065 79.96 47.23 7.17
CA THR A 1065 80.08 45.77 6.98
C THR A 1065 81.31 45.22 7.72
N SER A 1066 81.64 45.82 8.88
CA SER A 1066 82.83 45.47 9.69
C SER A 1066 82.68 44.20 10.50
#